data_AF-A0A5M3M8R6-F1
#
_entry.id   AF-A0A5M3M8R6-F1
#
_cell.length_a   1.000
_cell.length_b   1.000
_cell.length_c   1.000
_cell.angle_alpha   90.00
_cell.angle_beta   90.00
_cell.angle_gamma   90.00
#
_symmetry.space_group_name_H-M   'P 1'
#
loop_
_entity.id
_entity.type
_entity.pdbx_description
1 polymer ?
#
loop_
_entity_poly.entity_id
_entity_poly.type
_entity_poly.pdbx_seq_one_letter_code
_entity_poly.pdbx_strand_id
1 'polypeptide(L)'
;MAPSPFRSSTLAAHAAPSIPKSADVYDPLVRGTLSHRMVYTVFAYSAAFVFAWTVLVAHPGEESLSIFRRLINPWTWLSALASWAVGVLPVIVLRKAYLSPHSIAAHSPQKTISTALSHPRSLRALAAYTLSALLLTALHLPNVNLRAFARSKKHPWYFDPRTLFFFGAQIWSAFIFMLRGAMLDRFVFRQSPMAALPYKTSNLLKLLFTVTLFSISCSLAYVFLAVMPSRMFVFPFLLRIPILGSLLRPFFGHFIRVSLGGSSWDWALWKAAHRVTWGTLLVWEFSEALFDVCIPMPVTTAHASADPLLTLIAGTSSSDPIFSQFAWAELEHLVAEISPTASQRRVALFADQKYTPSPWSALMRTALLTLGHDHARMLRRGAPAPPPAAPPVPKKEEPKPPAPGTPLLRKDIFKKPQESQSPAGKIFSSFTGNGGSSNGSAGEWGLPSPAPAPAAAPEVKSEDGDSSVPELFRSTSFRPLNTPAKLAPAPAPAVTPASGPLATIFGEVKKRRDALFAEVDKHLPNWVRDLAHWYTRERLHKVVEASLPNRAVDIYIVGVLTHLIENSLIEDKYGVVQRDIPRTLEALLTFLSSVQAYESEIAANAAPPTPDELTAALKGENGARTIVAEKELVRVETAKSLDVLKPLEDALKVGLGRVIRTFGDKLQAFKFPPRTAAQLQELVDSMHHQ
;
A
#
# COMPACT_ATOMS: atom_id res chain seq x y z
N MET A 1 -55.61 42.53 35.47
CA MET A 1 -54.55 41.55 35.18
C MET A 1 -54.87 40.88 33.85
N ALA A 2 -54.18 41.27 32.78
CA ALA A 2 -54.35 40.68 31.46
C ALA A 2 -53.46 39.43 31.35
N PRO A 3 -53.94 38.31 30.76
CA PRO A 3 -53.15 37.11 30.58
C PRO A 3 -52.02 37.37 29.57
N SER A 4 -50.77 37.16 29.98
CA SER A 4 -49.62 37.26 29.08
C SER A 4 -49.73 36.18 28.00
N PRO A 5 -49.57 36.51 26.72
CA PRO A 5 -49.57 35.51 25.66
C PRO A 5 -48.38 34.56 25.88
N PHE A 6 -48.68 33.27 26.06
CA PHE A 6 -47.68 32.21 26.06
C PHE A 6 -46.93 32.28 24.72
N ARG A 7 -45.67 32.73 24.75
CA ARG A 7 -44.74 32.54 23.64
C ARG A 7 -44.58 31.04 23.46
N SER A 8 -45.15 30.51 22.40
CA SER A 8 -44.84 29.18 21.89
C SER A 8 -43.33 29.10 21.66
N SER A 9 -42.60 28.49 22.59
CA SER A 9 -41.19 28.19 22.42
C SER A 9 -41.10 27.17 21.30
N THR A 10 -40.68 27.64 20.12
CA THR A 10 -40.17 26.76 19.08
C THR A 10 -38.87 26.16 19.61
N LEU A 11 -39.01 25.08 20.40
CA LEU A 11 -37.93 24.14 20.70
C LEU A 11 -37.58 23.42 19.40
N ALA A 12 -36.95 24.13 18.47
CA ALA A 12 -36.26 23.50 17.37
C ALA A 12 -35.18 22.64 18.01
N ALA A 13 -35.33 21.31 17.91
CA ALA A 13 -34.32 20.38 18.34
C ALA A 13 -33.07 20.64 17.51
N HIS A 14 -32.13 21.43 18.03
CA HIS A 14 -30.82 21.59 17.42
C HIS A 14 -30.20 20.21 17.33
N ALA A 15 -30.04 19.70 16.11
CA ALA A 15 -29.34 18.45 15.88
C ALA A 15 -27.96 18.57 16.54
N ALA A 16 -27.64 17.62 17.43
CA ALA A 16 -26.33 17.58 18.05
C ALA A 16 -25.25 17.56 16.94
N PRO A 17 -24.14 18.30 17.11
CA PRO A 17 -23.07 18.33 16.12
C PRO A 17 -22.58 16.90 15.84
N SER A 18 -22.33 16.60 14.57
CA SER A 18 -21.67 15.36 14.17
C SER A 18 -20.15 15.48 14.39
N ILE A 19 -19.49 14.34 14.56
CA ILE A 19 -18.03 14.27 14.62
C ILE A 19 -17.48 14.79 13.28
N PRO A 20 -16.51 15.71 13.28
CA PRO A 20 -15.93 16.24 12.05
C PRO A 20 -15.27 15.13 11.25
N LYS A 21 -15.23 15.27 9.93
CA LYS A 21 -14.61 14.27 9.05
C LYS A 21 -13.09 14.31 9.23
N SER A 22 -12.45 13.14 9.18
CA SER A 22 -10.99 12.95 9.16
C SER A 22 -10.28 13.86 8.15
N ALA A 23 -10.84 13.96 6.94
CA ALA A 23 -10.29 14.74 5.83
C ALA A 23 -10.11 16.23 6.17
N ASP A 24 -10.94 16.76 7.06
CA ASP A 24 -10.96 18.19 7.40
C ASP A 24 -10.01 18.52 8.56
N VAL A 25 -9.86 17.59 9.52
CA VAL A 25 -9.17 17.88 10.80
C VAL A 25 -7.87 17.09 10.95
N TYR A 26 -7.85 15.79 10.66
CA TYR A 26 -6.72 14.90 10.97
C TYR A 26 -5.77 14.72 9.79
N ASP A 27 -6.31 14.41 8.61
CA ASP A 27 -5.52 14.11 7.40
C ASP A 27 -4.54 15.24 7.01
N PRO A 28 -4.90 16.54 7.11
CA PRO A 28 -3.97 17.64 6.81
C PRO A 28 -2.77 17.68 7.76
N LEU A 29 -2.95 17.36 9.05
CA LEU A 29 -1.90 17.38 10.06
C LEU A 29 -0.89 16.25 9.83
N VAL A 30 -1.38 15.04 9.56
CA VAL A 30 -0.53 13.90 9.20
C VAL A 30 0.22 14.19 7.90
N ARG A 31 -0.45 14.73 6.87
CA ARG A 31 0.19 15.11 5.60
C ARG A 31 1.29 16.15 5.81
N GLY A 32 1.07 17.14 6.68
CA GLY A 32 2.08 18.13 7.05
C GLY A 32 3.33 17.47 7.66
N THR A 33 3.12 16.57 8.62
CA THR A 33 4.23 15.84 9.28
C THR A 33 4.99 14.92 8.33
N LEU A 34 4.29 14.16 7.49
CA LEU A 34 4.92 13.29 6.49
C LEU A 34 5.67 14.09 5.42
N SER A 35 5.13 15.24 5.00
CA SER A 35 5.82 16.16 4.08
C SER A 35 7.10 16.69 4.71
N HIS A 36 7.06 17.11 5.97
CA HIS A 36 8.23 17.54 6.72
C HIS A 36 9.31 16.45 6.79
N ARG A 37 8.94 15.20 7.15
CA ARG A 37 9.88 14.07 7.16
C ARG A 37 10.47 13.78 5.78
N MET A 38 9.65 13.87 4.74
CA MET A 38 10.11 13.64 3.38
C MET A 38 11.17 14.67 2.96
N VAL A 39 10.94 15.96 3.25
CA VAL A 39 11.85 17.05 2.89
C VAL A 39 13.11 17.05 3.77
N TYR A 40 12.94 17.12 5.09
CA TYR A 40 14.05 17.37 6.00
C TYR A 40 14.81 16.10 6.41
N THR A 41 14.22 14.92 6.21
CA THR A 41 14.88 13.65 6.54
C THR A 41 15.23 12.89 5.28
N VAL A 42 14.25 12.48 4.47
CA VAL A 42 14.50 11.57 3.34
C VAL A 42 15.30 12.27 2.23
N PHE A 43 14.88 13.45 1.77
CA PHE A 43 15.61 14.19 0.73
C PHE A 43 16.96 14.69 1.23
N ALA A 44 17.03 15.28 2.42
CA ALA A 44 18.29 15.79 2.97
C ALA A 44 19.34 14.68 3.16
N TYR A 45 19.00 13.56 3.82
CA TYR A 45 19.97 12.49 4.06
C TYR A 45 20.34 11.74 2.78
N SER A 46 19.41 11.56 1.83
CA SER A 46 19.75 10.96 0.54
C SER A 46 20.67 11.86 -0.30
N ALA A 47 20.46 13.17 -0.30
CA ALA A 47 21.35 14.13 -0.95
C ALA A 47 22.74 14.13 -0.30
N ALA A 48 22.81 14.15 1.03
CA ALA A 48 24.06 14.06 1.77
C ALA A 48 24.82 12.76 1.47
N PHE A 49 24.11 11.64 1.35
CA PHE A 49 24.70 10.35 0.99
C PHE A 49 25.27 10.34 -0.44
N VAL A 50 24.53 10.87 -1.42
CA VAL A 50 25.03 11.01 -2.80
C VAL A 50 26.25 11.93 -2.85
N PHE A 51 26.26 13.01 -2.07
CA PHE A 51 27.42 13.90 -1.96
C PHE A 51 28.63 13.17 -1.37
N ALA A 52 28.49 12.49 -0.24
CA ALA A 52 29.55 11.71 0.38
C ALA A 52 30.09 10.63 -0.58
N TRP A 53 29.19 9.94 -1.28
CA TRP A 53 29.54 8.97 -2.32
C TRP A 53 30.34 9.60 -3.46
N THR A 54 29.94 10.77 -3.94
CA THR A 54 30.62 11.49 -5.03
C THR A 54 32.04 11.88 -4.62
N VAL A 55 32.22 12.38 -3.40
CA VAL A 55 33.53 12.75 -2.84
C VAL A 55 34.46 11.53 -2.75
N LEU A 56 33.93 10.39 -2.30
CA LEU A 56 34.71 9.18 -2.06
C LEU A 56 35.06 8.41 -3.35
N VAL A 57 34.13 8.32 -4.32
CA VAL A 57 34.23 7.31 -5.40
C VAL A 57 34.14 7.87 -6.82
N ALA A 58 33.50 9.01 -7.06
CA ALA A 58 33.11 9.39 -8.42
C ALA A 58 34.24 9.89 -9.34
N HIS A 59 35.46 10.13 -8.82
CA HIS A 59 36.58 10.71 -9.58
C HIS A 59 37.81 9.79 -9.66
N PRO A 60 37.75 8.68 -10.44
CA PRO A 60 38.85 7.72 -10.54
C PRO A 60 40.07 8.21 -11.35
N GLY A 61 40.02 9.42 -11.94
CA GLY A 61 41.16 10.02 -12.65
C GLY A 61 41.97 11.03 -11.84
N GLU A 62 41.48 11.41 -10.66
CA GLU A 62 42.06 12.45 -9.80
C GLU A 62 42.55 11.84 -8.48
N GLU A 63 43.32 10.76 -8.57
CA GLU A 63 43.91 10.08 -7.40
C GLU A 63 44.83 11.01 -6.58
N SER A 64 45.31 12.10 -7.19
CA SER A 64 46.19 13.10 -6.55
C SER A 64 45.46 14.16 -5.70
N LEU A 65 44.13 14.30 -5.83
CA LEU A 65 43.39 15.28 -5.04
C LEU A 65 43.03 14.71 -3.67
N SER A 66 43.46 15.41 -2.61
CA SER A 66 43.06 15.09 -1.24
C SER A 66 41.53 15.17 -1.09
N ILE A 67 40.97 14.37 -0.18
CA ILE A 67 39.53 14.37 0.13
C ILE A 67 39.04 15.78 0.45
N PHE A 68 39.86 16.57 1.16
CA PHE A 68 39.55 17.97 1.46
C PHE A 68 39.35 18.83 0.20
N ARG A 69 40.21 18.68 -0.82
CA ARG A 69 40.06 19.41 -2.09
C ARG A 69 38.77 19.01 -2.82
N ARG A 70 38.37 17.75 -2.77
CA ARG A 70 37.10 17.28 -3.36
C ARG A 70 35.88 17.85 -2.64
N LEU A 71 35.94 17.96 -1.31
CA LEU A 71 34.86 18.54 -0.50
C LEU A 71 34.58 20.00 -0.85
N ILE A 72 35.62 20.79 -1.14
CA ILE A 72 35.49 22.21 -1.48
C ILE A 72 35.32 22.46 -2.99
N ASN A 73 35.51 21.45 -3.84
CA ASN A 73 35.43 21.63 -5.28
C ASN A 73 33.97 21.85 -5.73
N PRO A 74 33.61 23.00 -6.33
CA PRO A 74 32.23 23.27 -6.77
C PRO A 74 31.74 22.25 -7.81
N TRP A 75 32.64 21.65 -8.59
CA TRP A 75 32.28 20.61 -9.54
C TRP A 75 31.78 19.34 -8.87
N THR A 76 32.35 18.97 -7.72
CA THR A 76 31.89 17.82 -6.93
C THR A 76 30.49 18.06 -6.39
N TRP A 77 30.18 19.29 -5.93
CA TRP A 77 28.83 19.67 -5.51
C TRP A 77 27.83 19.62 -6.67
N LEU A 78 28.19 20.18 -7.83
CA LEU A 78 27.32 20.16 -9.01
C LEU A 78 27.07 18.72 -9.51
N SER A 79 28.11 17.89 -9.55
CA SER A 79 28.02 16.48 -9.92
C SER A 79 27.16 15.67 -8.95
N ALA A 80 27.33 15.89 -7.64
CA ALA A 80 26.51 15.26 -6.62
C ALA A 80 25.04 15.69 -6.72
N LEU A 81 24.78 16.99 -6.90
CA LEU A 81 23.42 17.52 -7.07
C LEU A 81 22.76 16.96 -8.32
N ALA A 82 23.47 16.95 -9.45
CA ALA A 82 22.98 16.37 -10.70
C ALA A 82 22.68 14.87 -10.54
N SER A 83 23.60 14.11 -9.95
CA SER A 83 23.45 12.68 -9.69
C SER A 83 22.28 12.39 -8.75
N TRP A 84 22.07 13.21 -7.71
CA TRP A 84 20.92 13.08 -6.82
C TRP A 84 19.60 13.39 -7.54
N ALA A 85 19.57 14.49 -8.30
CA ALA A 85 18.38 14.95 -9.01
C ALA A 85 17.91 13.98 -10.10
N VAL A 86 18.83 13.37 -10.86
CA VAL A 86 18.45 12.39 -11.91
C VAL A 86 18.40 10.96 -11.39
N GLY A 87 19.22 10.64 -10.40
CA GLY A 87 19.39 9.28 -9.88
C GLY A 87 18.40 8.91 -8.81
N VAL A 88 18.29 9.74 -7.77
CA VAL A 88 17.61 9.40 -6.51
C VAL A 88 16.23 10.05 -6.40
N LEU A 89 16.09 11.31 -6.79
CA LEU A 89 14.84 12.04 -6.69
C LEU A 89 13.67 11.34 -7.40
N PRO A 90 13.80 10.81 -8.65
CA PRO A 90 12.71 10.10 -9.31
C PRO A 90 12.27 8.85 -8.55
N VAL A 91 13.20 8.16 -7.89
CA VAL A 91 12.93 6.95 -7.10
C VAL A 91 12.11 7.28 -5.86
N ILE A 92 12.50 8.32 -5.12
CA ILE A 92 11.74 8.74 -3.92
C ILE A 92 10.34 9.26 -4.31
N VAL A 93 10.24 10.04 -5.39
CA VAL A 93 8.95 10.54 -5.89
C VAL A 93 8.05 9.40 -6.34
N LEU A 94 8.60 8.43 -7.07
CA LEU A 94 7.90 7.21 -7.47
C LEU A 94 7.41 6.43 -6.25
N ARG A 95 8.25 6.29 -5.22
CA ARG A 95 7.91 5.57 -3.99
C ARG A 95 6.77 6.25 -3.23
N LYS A 96 6.79 7.59 -3.15
CA LYS A 96 5.69 8.38 -2.60
C LYS A 96 4.41 8.20 -3.40
N ALA A 97 4.48 8.31 -4.73
CA ALA A 97 3.30 8.29 -5.61
C ALA A 97 2.60 6.94 -5.68
N TYR A 98 3.33 5.84 -5.49
CA TYR A 98 2.81 4.48 -5.55
C TYR A 98 2.76 3.77 -4.20
N LEU A 99 2.89 4.50 -3.09
CA LEU A 99 2.70 3.93 -1.76
C LEU A 99 1.28 3.37 -1.64
N SER A 100 1.19 2.08 -1.34
CA SER A 100 -0.03 1.31 -1.16
C SER A 100 -0.11 0.84 0.28
N PRO A 101 -1.28 0.90 0.92
CA PRO A 101 -1.47 0.34 2.25
C PRO A 101 -1.51 -1.18 2.27
N HIS A 102 -1.96 -1.81 1.18
CA HIS A 102 -2.16 -3.25 1.10
C HIS A 102 -1.01 -3.93 0.36
N SER A 103 -0.63 -5.11 0.86
CA SER A 103 0.29 -6.02 0.17
C SER A 103 -0.33 -6.58 -1.12
N ILE A 104 0.53 -6.94 -2.08
CA ILE A 104 0.09 -7.64 -3.28
C ILE A 104 -0.38 -9.03 -2.85
N ALA A 105 -1.63 -9.40 -3.16
CA ALA A 105 -2.22 -10.70 -2.85
C ALA A 105 -1.66 -11.83 -3.74
N ALA A 106 -0.33 -11.94 -3.82
CA ALA A 106 0.36 -12.97 -4.57
C ALA A 106 1.08 -13.93 -3.62
N HIS A 107 0.78 -15.22 -3.77
CA HIS A 107 1.30 -16.25 -2.88
C HIS A 107 2.63 -16.85 -3.37
N SER A 108 3.02 -16.67 -4.64
CA SER A 108 4.29 -17.17 -5.20
C SER A 108 5.10 -16.05 -5.86
N PRO A 109 6.45 -16.16 -5.91
CA PRO A 109 7.29 -15.18 -6.61
C PRO A 109 6.87 -14.91 -8.06
N GLN A 110 6.52 -15.98 -8.79
CA GLN A 110 6.01 -15.87 -10.16
C GLN A 110 4.73 -15.03 -10.21
N LYS A 111 3.75 -15.31 -9.33
CA LYS A 111 2.51 -14.53 -9.28
C LYS A 111 2.80 -13.09 -8.87
N THR A 112 3.71 -12.84 -7.94
CA THR A 112 4.10 -11.49 -7.53
C THR A 112 4.67 -10.70 -8.70
N ILE A 113 5.61 -11.29 -9.45
CA ILE A 113 6.22 -10.64 -10.61
C ILE A 113 5.22 -10.47 -11.75
N SER A 114 4.41 -11.48 -12.04
CA SER A 114 3.37 -11.42 -13.08
C SER A 114 2.34 -10.32 -12.79
N THR A 115 1.82 -10.28 -11.55
CA THR A 115 0.89 -9.25 -11.10
C THR A 115 1.55 -7.87 -11.08
N ALA A 116 2.82 -7.78 -10.65
CA ALA A 116 3.55 -6.52 -10.72
C ALA A 116 3.67 -6.03 -12.17
N LEU A 117 4.14 -6.86 -13.09
CA LEU A 117 4.34 -6.50 -14.50
C LEU A 117 3.04 -6.21 -15.26
N SER A 118 1.91 -6.79 -14.85
CA SER A 118 0.60 -6.50 -15.45
C SER A 118 0.05 -5.14 -15.01
N HIS A 119 0.53 -4.59 -13.90
CA HIS A 119 0.10 -3.28 -13.42
C HIS A 119 0.83 -2.13 -14.15
N PRO A 120 0.10 -1.13 -14.68
CA PRO A 120 0.71 0.01 -15.37
C PRO A 120 1.59 0.86 -14.45
N ARG A 121 1.34 0.85 -13.14
CA ARG A 121 2.17 1.54 -12.14
C ARG A 121 3.59 0.97 -12.11
N SER A 122 3.74 -0.35 -12.17
CA SER A 122 5.05 -1.01 -12.18
C SER A 122 5.81 -0.78 -13.48
N LEU A 123 5.10 -0.68 -14.62
CA LEU A 123 5.73 -0.30 -15.88
C LEU A 123 6.27 1.13 -15.84
N ARG A 124 5.53 2.07 -15.24
CA ARG A 124 6.01 3.44 -15.01
C ARG A 124 7.19 3.45 -14.03
N ALA A 125 7.16 2.61 -12.99
CA ALA A 125 8.29 2.42 -12.08
C ALA A 125 9.54 1.92 -12.80
N LEU A 126 9.40 0.88 -13.63
CA LEU A 126 10.48 0.37 -14.45
C LEU A 126 11.04 1.44 -15.40
N ALA A 127 10.17 2.21 -16.05
CA ALA A 127 10.58 3.31 -16.90
C ALA A 127 11.36 4.38 -16.13
N ALA A 128 10.90 4.75 -14.92
CA ALA A 128 11.59 5.71 -14.06
C ALA A 128 12.96 5.21 -13.59
N TYR A 129 13.07 3.95 -13.13
CA TYR A 129 14.35 3.33 -12.77
C TYR A 129 15.30 3.25 -13.96
N THR A 130 14.78 2.88 -15.13
CA THR A 130 15.57 2.79 -16.36
C THR A 130 16.08 4.17 -16.76
N LEU A 131 15.21 5.19 -16.81
CA LEU A 131 15.60 6.55 -17.15
C LEU A 131 16.62 7.11 -16.16
N SER A 132 16.40 6.92 -14.86
CA SER A 132 17.35 7.29 -13.80
C SER A 132 18.72 6.64 -14.01
N ALA A 133 18.76 5.32 -14.25
CA ALA A 133 19.99 4.60 -14.51
C ALA A 133 20.70 5.11 -15.77
N LEU A 134 19.96 5.34 -16.88
CA LEU A 134 20.52 5.86 -18.12
C LEU A 134 21.11 7.27 -17.96
N LEU A 135 20.44 8.15 -17.21
CA LEU A 135 20.94 9.50 -16.93
C LEU A 135 22.18 9.48 -16.04
N LEU A 136 22.18 8.66 -14.97
CA LEU A 136 23.38 8.46 -14.15
C LEU A 136 24.54 7.90 -14.99
N THR A 137 24.26 6.97 -15.89
CA THR A 137 25.23 6.41 -16.82
C THR A 137 25.81 7.49 -17.73
N ALA A 138 24.95 8.36 -18.27
CA ALA A 138 25.37 9.48 -19.11
C ALA A 138 26.29 10.47 -18.38
N LEU A 139 26.01 10.76 -17.10
CA LEU A 139 26.88 11.59 -16.25
C LEU A 139 28.28 10.97 -16.03
N HIS A 140 28.40 9.64 -16.09
CA HIS A 140 29.66 8.93 -15.90
C HIS A 140 30.41 8.65 -17.22
N LEU A 141 29.80 8.87 -18.39
CA LEU A 141 30.44 8.62 -19.70
C LEU A 141 31.80 9.33 -19.88
N PRO A 142 31.98 10.60 -19.48
CA PRO A 142 33.26 11.29 -19.63
C PRO A 142 34.43 10.57 -18.94
N ASN A 143 34.15 9.87 -17.83
CA ASN A 143 35.16 9.19 -17.04
C ASN A 143 35.65 7.87 -17.65
N VAL A 144 34.89 7.30 -18.59
CA VAL A 144 35.18 5.97 -19.18
C VAL A 144 35.71 6.09 -20.62
N ASN A 145 35.83 7.32 -21.16
CA ASN A 145 36.27 7.58 -22.54
C ASN A 145 35.46 6.81 -23.60
N LEU A 146 34.17 6.54 -23.31
CA LEU A 146 33.27 5.83 -24.22
C LEU A 146 32.71 6.80 -25.27
N ARG A 147 32.69 6.35 -26.54
CA ARG A 147 32.07 7.10 -27.64
C ARG A 147 30.78 6.42 -28.05
N ALA A 148 29.75 7.18 -28.39
CA ALA A 148 28.51 6.59 -28.91
C ALA A 148 28.76 5.80 -30.22
N PHE A 149 29.61 6.36 -31.09
CA PHE A 149 29.97 5.77 -32.37
C PHE A 149 31.45 5.39 -32.41
N ALA A 150 31.73 4.18 -32.89
CA ALA A 150 33.07 3.71 -33.16
C ALA A 150 33.62 4.44 -34.41
N ARG A 151 34.84 4.96 -34.32
CA ARG A 151 35.54 5.56 -35.48
C ARG A 151 36.00 4.45 -36.43
N SER A 152 35.10 3.97 -37.26
CA SER A 152 35.41 2.99 -38.31
C SER A 152 35.46 3.68 -39.66
N LYS A 153 36.50 3.40 -40.45
CA LYS A 153 36.63 3.92 -41.82
C LYS A 153 35.54 3.37 -42.77
N LYS A 154 35.01 2.17 -42.50
CA LYS A 154 34.05 1.49 -43.39
C LYS A 154 32.62 1.97 -43.18
N HIS A 155 32.22 2.20 -41.93
CA HIS A 155 30.89 2.72 -41.62
C HIS A 155 31.00 3.67 -40.42
N PRO A 156 30.79 4.98 -40.60
CA PRO A 156 30.96 5.98 -39.54
C PRO A 156 29.90 5.87 -38.43
N TRP A 157 28.79 5.17 -38.70
CA TRP A 157 27.63 5.04 -37.82
C TRP A 157 27.59 3.75 -36.98
N TYR A 158 28.72 3.05 -36.83
CA TYR A 158 28.76 1.88 -35.96
C TYR A 158 28.58 2.29 -34.50
N PHE A 159 27.61 1.68 -33.82
CA PHE A 159 27.55 1.79 -32.37
C PHE A 159 28.78 1.13 -31.75
N ASP A 160 29.40 1.83 -30.79
CA ASP A 160 30.47 1.24 -30.00
C ASP A 160 29.88 0.12 -29.12
N PRO A 161 30.30 -1.15 -29.30
CA PRO A 161 29.81 -2.24 -28.47
C PRO A 161 30.08 -2.03 -26.98
N ARG A 162 31.11 -1.25 -26.64
CA ARG A 162 31.44 -0.92 -25.25
C ARG A 162 30.38 -0.03 -24.62
N THR A 163 29.92 0.97 -25.36
CA THR A 163 28.84 1.89 -24.93
C THR A 163 27.52 1.14 -24.78
N LEU A 164 27.17 0.27 -25.75
CA LEU A 164 25.97 -0.57 -25.66
C LEU A 164 26.01 -1.54 -24.47
N PHE A 165 27.15 -2.16 -24.19
CA PHE A 165 27.34 -3.00 -23.00
C PHE A 165 27.13 -2.20 -21.72
N PHE A 166 27.70 -1.00 -21.64
CA PHE A 166 27.64 -0.13 -20.46
C PHE A 166 26.20 0.29 -20.15
N PHE A 167 25.45 0.77 -21.15
CA PHE A 167 24.03 1.12 -21.00
C PHE A 167 23.15 -0.11 -20.77
N GLY A 168 23.42 -1.22 -21.46
CA GLY A 168 22.66 -2.45 -21.29
C GLY A 168 22.79 -3.04 -19.88
N ALA A 169 23.98 -2.97 -19.28
CA ALA A 169 24.19 -3.38 -17.88
C ALA A 169 23.35 -2.56 -16.90
N GLN A 170 23.14 -1.27 -17.20
CA GLN A 170 22.37 -0.34 -16.37
C GLN A 170 20.86 -0.57 -16.51
N ILE A 171 20.37 -0.76 -17.74
CA ILE A 171 18.97 -1.14 -18.01
C ILE A 171 18.65 -2.48 -17.32
N TRP A 172 19.53 -3.46 -17.45
CA TRP A 172 19.38 -4.76 -16.80
C TRP A 172 19.33 -4.63 -15.28
N SER A 173 20.22 -3.83 -14.69
CA SER A 173 20.25 -3.60 -13.25
C SER A 173 18.99 -2.88 -12.77
N ALA A 174 18.49 -1.89 -13.52
CA ALA A 174 17.21 -1.23 -13.25
C ALA A 174 16.03 -2.21 -13.29
N PHE A 175 16.01 -3.12 -14.25
CA PHE A 175 14.99 -4.15 -14.36
C PHE A 175 15.02 -5.12 -13.18
N ILE A 176 16.19 -5.69 -12.84
CA ILE A 176 16.30 -6.59 -11.68
C ILE A 176 15.98 -5.85 -10.39
N PHE A 177 16.40 -4.59 -10.25
CA PHE A 177 16.08 -3.77 -9.08
C PHE A 177 14.57 -3.60 -8.91
N MET A 178 13.84 -3.28 -9.98
CA MET A 178 12.39 -3.18 -9.97
C MET A 178 11.75 -4.52 -9.59
N LEU A 179 12.21 -5.65 -10.16
CA LEU A 179 11.71 -6.98 -9.79
C LEU A 179 11.96 -7.30 -8.31
N ARG A 180 13.15 -6.98 -7.78
CA ARG A 180 13.47 -7.13 -6.36
C ARG A 180 12.57 -6.25 -5.52
N GLY A 181 12.33 -5.01 -5.92
CA GLY A 181 11.40 -4.09 -5.27
C GLY A 181 9.98 -4.67 -5.21
N ALA A 182 9.48 -5.22 -6.31
CA ALA A 182 8.19 -5.91 -6.36
C ALA A 182 8.14 -7.12 -5.42
N MET A 183 9.18 -7.95 -5.40
CA MET A 183 9.25 -9.13 -4.51
C MET A 183 9.33 -8.78 -3.02
N LEU A 184 9.94 -7.65 -2.68
CA LEU A 184 10.01 -7.15 -1.31
C LEU A 184 8.74 -6.41 -0.87
N ASP A 185 7.79 -6.22 -1.80
CA ASP A 185 6.66 -5.29 -1.68
C ASP A 185 7.11 -3.88 -1.27
N ARG A 186 8.18 -3.38 -1.89
CA ARG A 186 8.69 -2.00 -1.75
C ARG A 186 7.76 -0.95 -2.34
N PHE A 187 6.46 -1.17 -2.38
CA PHE A 187 5.51 -0.08 -2.55
C PHE A 187 4.45 -0.15 -1.46
N VAL A 188 4.59 -1.04 -0.49
CA VAL A 188 3.62 -1.29 0.54
C VAL A 188 4.06 -0.59 1.82
N PHE A 189 3.15 0.15 2.42
CA PHE A 189 3.34 0.76 3.72
C PHE A 189 3.37 -0.34 4.77
N ARG A 190 4.49 -0.46 5.47
CA ARG A 190 4.64 -1.38 6.60
C ARG A 190 4.98 -0.57 7.82
N GLN A 191 4.05 -0.47 8.76
CA GLN A 191 4.38 0.13 10.05
C GLN A 191 5.39 -0.74 10.75
N SER A 192 6.53 -0.14 11.08
CA SER A 192 7.54 -0.81 11.87
C SER A 192 7.17 -0.66 13.34
N PRO A 193 6.98 -1.76 14.09
CA PRO A 193 6.78 -1.66 15.53
C PRO A 193 8.03 -1.03 16.13
N MET A 194 7.88 0.22 16.61
CA MET A 194 8.92 1.08 17.19
C MET A 194 10.34 0.69 16.80
N ALA A 195 10.70 0.90 15.52
CA ALA A 195 12.07 0.68 15.08
C ALA A 195 12.99 1.56 15.94
N ALA A 196 13.77 0.92 16.82
CA ALA A 196 14.96 1.54 17.38
C ALA A 196 15.74 2.17 16.23
N LEU A 197 16.14 3.44 16.38
CA LEU A 197 16.80 4.25 15.36
C LEU A 197 17.65 3.38 14.41
N PRO A 198 17.37 3.38 13.09
CA PRO A 198 17.87 2.38 12.15
C PRO A 198 19.37 2.48 11.91
N TYR A 199 20.02 3.55 12.34
CA TYR A 199 21.44 3.82 12.06
C TYR A 199 22.37 3.21 13.09
N LYS A 200 22.08 1.98 13.52
CA LYS A 200 23.17 1.15 14.03
C LYS A 200 24.15 0.95 12.88
N THR A 201 25.43 1.22 13.11
CA THR A 201 26.51 1.04 12.12
C THR A 201 26.51 -0.34 11.47
N SER A 202 26.06 -1.36 12.22
CA SER A 202 25.83 -2.74 11.74
C SER A 202 24.86 -2.81 10.56
N ASN A 203 23.81 -1.99 10.54
CA ASN A 203 22.81 -1.97 9.47
C ASN A 203 23.39 -1.36 8.19
N LEU A 204 24.26 -0.35 8.32
CA LEU A 204 24.96 0.21 7.17
C LEU A 204 25.94 -0.81 6.56
N LEU A 205 26.69 -1.54 7.39
CA LEU A 205 27.59 -2.60 6.90
C LEU A 205 26.81 -3.71 6.20
N LYS A 206 25.67 -4.13 6.78
CA LYS A 206 24.77 -5.11 6.16
C LYS A 206 24.21 -4.59 4.83
N LEU A 207 23.82 -3.32 4.76
CA LEU A 207 23.39 -2.68 3.53
C LEU A 207 24.51 -2.76 2.47
N LEU A 208 25.70 -2.27 2.78
CA LEU A 208 26.85 -2.28 1.87
C LEU A 208 27.17 -3.70 1.37
N PHE A 209 27.19 -4.69 2.27
CA PHE A 209 27.42 -6.09 1.90
C PHE A 209 26.34 -6.63 0.96
N THR A 210 25.07 -6.42 1.30
CA THR A 210 23.94 -6.89 0.47
C THR A 210 23.91 -6.24 -0.90
N VAL A 211 24.14 -4.92 -0.99
CA VAL A 211 24.22 -4.20 -2.27
C VAL A 211 25.41 -4.68 -3.11
N THR A 212 26.56 -4.91 -2.48
CA THR A 212 27.76 -5.39 -3.18
C THR A 212 27.52 -6.77 -3.78
N LEU A 213 27.04 -7.72 -2.98
CA LEU A 213 26.73 -9.07 -3.46
C LEU A 213 25.64 -9.06 -4.55
N PHE A 214 24.60 -8.26 -4.36
CA PHE A 214 23.53 -8.10 -5.34
C PHE A 214 24.04 -7.50 -6.66
N SER A 215 24.87 -6.45 -6.61
CA SER A 215 25.46 -5.81 -7.79
C SER A 215 26.37 -6.77 -8.56
N ILE A 216 27.23 -7.52 -7.86
CA ILE A 216 28.09 -8.53 -8.48
C ILE A 216 27.23 -9.58 -9.18
N SER A 217 26.21 -10.09 -8.49
CA SER A 217 25.29 -11.10 -9.03
C SER A 217 24.53 -10.58 -10.26
N CYS A 218 24.01 -9.35 -10.21
CA CYS A 218 23.34 -8.71 -11.35
C CYS A 218 24.28 -8.51 -12.54
N SER A 219 25.51 -8.09 -12.28
CA SER A 219 26.52 -7.84 -13.32
C SER A 219 26.95 -9.13 -14.01
N LEU A 220 27.18 -10.21 -13.24
CA LEU A 220 27.48 -11.53 -13.79
C LEU A 220 26.28 -12.10 -14.55
N ALA A 221 25.07 -12.00 -13.99
CA ALA A 221 23.85 -12.44 -14.65
C ALA A 221 23.62 -11.71 -15.99
N TYR A 222 23.88 -10.40 -16.06
CA TYR A 222 23.80 -9.65 -17.32
C TYR A 222 24.73 -10.24 -18.38
N VAL A 223 25.98 -10.50 -17.99
CA VAL A 223 26.99 -11.02 -18.91
C VAL A 223 26.61 -12.42 -19.40
N PHE A 224 26.24 -13.33 -18.49
CA PHE A 224 25.97 -14.73 -18.84
C PHE A 224 24.59 -14.97 -19.46
N LEU A 225 23.56 -14.21 -19.06
CA LEU A 225 22.18 -14.43 -19.51
C LEU A 225 21.77 -13.51 -20.67
N ALA A 226 22.36 -12.32 -20.79
CA ALA A 226 22.02 -11.39 -21.87
C ALA A 226 23.14 -11.27 -22.90
N VAL A 227 24.37 -10.97 -22.50
CA VAL A 227 25.46 -10.63 -23.44
C VAL A 227 25.99 -11.86 -24.18
N MET A 228 26.33 -12.93 -23.47
CA MET A 228 26.84 -14.15 -24.09
C MET A 228 25.80 -14.79 -25.04
N PRO A 229 24.53 -15.00 -24.64
CA PRO A 229 23.55 -15.63 -25.53
C PRO A 229 23.16 -14.73 -26.70
N SER A 230 23.08 -13.41 -26.49
CA SER A 230 22.81 -12.48 -27.60
C SER A 230 23.91 -12.54 -28.65
N ARG A 231 25.18 -12.64 -28.23
CA ARG A 231 26.31 -12.78 -29.15
C ARG A 231 26.43 -14.15 -29.80
N MET A 232 26.16 -15.23 -29.07
CA MET A 232 26.31 -16.60 -29.57
C MET A 232 25.15 -17.03 -30.47
N PHE A 233 23.92 -16.61 -30.16
CA PHE A 233 22.72 -17.12 -30.82
C PHE A 233 21.93 -16.01 -31.52
N VAL A 234 21.61 -14.93 -30.81
CA VAL A 234 20.66 -13.92 -31.31
C VAL A 234 21.24 -13.14 -32.49
N PHE A 235 22.42 -12.52 -32.36
CA PHE A 235 23.00 -11.73 -33.44
C PHE A 235 23.35 -12.57 -34.67
N PRO A 236 23.98 -13.76 -34.57
CA PRO A 236 24.19 -14.62 -35.72
C PRO A 236 22.89 -15.00 -36.43
N PHE A 237 21.82 -15.29 -35.66
CA PHE A 237 20.52 -15.59 -36.23
C PHE A 237 19.89 -14.37 -36.94
N LEU A 238 19.83 -13.21 -36.27
CA LEU A 238 19.26 -11.99 -36.85
C LEU A 238 20.02 -11.52 -38.09
N LEU A 239 21.35 -11.66 -38.12
CA LEU A 239 22.17 -11.29 -39.28
C LEU A 239 22.12 -12.29 -40.43
N ARG A 240 21.57 -13.50 -40.23
CA ARG A 240 21.28 -14.45 -41.32
C ARG A 240 19.98 -14.16 -42.04
N ILE A 241 19.03 -13.45 -41.42
CA ILE A 241 17.79 -13.02 -42.07
C ILE A 241 18.15 -11.95 -43.11
N PRO A 242 17.87 -12.11 -44.41
CA PRO A 242 18.44 -11.25 -45.46
C PRO A 242 18.08 -9.76 -45.32
N ILE A 243 16.80 -9.44 -45.08
CA ILE A 243 16.32 -8.06 -44.94
C ILE A 243 16.85 -7.45 -43.64
N LEU A 244 16.67 -8.15 -42.53
CA LEU A 244 17.06 -7.65 -41.20
C LEU A 244 18.58 -7.58 -41.04
N GLY A 245 19.30 -8.55 -41.59
CA GLY A 245 20.75 -8.60 -41.60
C GLY A 245 21.36 -7.47 -42.42
N SER A 246 20.79 -7.12 -43.57
CA SER A 246 21.24 -5.94 -44.33
C SER A 246 21.05 -4.65 -43.54
N LEU A 247 19.95 -4.53 -42.78
CA LEU A 247 19.63 -3.35 -41.99
C LEU A 247 20.45 -3.26 -40.69
N LEU A 248 20.69 -4.40 -40.01
CA LEU A 248 21.41 -4.46 -38.74
C LEU A 248 22.93 -4.57 -38.88
N ARG A 249 23.46 -5.13 -39.97
CA ARG A 249 24.92 -5.33 -40.17
C ARG A 249 25.74 -4.03 -40.11
N PRO A 250 25.26 -2.86 -40.60
CA PRO A 250 25.95 -1.57 -40.43
C PRO A 250 26.04 -1.09 -38.97
N PHE A 251 25.27 -1.66 -38.05
CA PHE A 251 25.27 -1.28 -36.63
C PHE A 251 25.93 -2.36 -35.76
N PHE A 252 25.64 -3.64 -36.03
CA PHE A 252 26.00 -4.77 -35.17
C PHE A 252 27.07 -5.70 -35.75
N GLY A 253 27.53 -5.48 -36.98
CA GLY A 253 28.49 -6.38 -37.64
C GLY A 253 29.80 -6.59 -36.87
N HIS A 254 30.19 -5.62 -36.03
CA HIS A 254 31.38 -5.74 -35.19
C HIS A 254 31.17 -6.69 -33.99
N PHE A 255 29.95 -6.84 -33.48
CA PHE A 255 29.66 -7.71 -32.32
C PHE A 255 29.93 -9.19 -32.59
N ILE A 256 29.74 -9.65 -33.83
CA ILE A 256 29.94 -11.05 -34.21
C ILE A 256 31.42 -11.37 -34.48
N ARG A 257 32.19 -10.40 -34.99
CA ARG A 257 33.58 -10.63 -35.44
C ARG A 257 34.57 -10.80 -34.32
N VAL A 258 34.23 -10.35 -33.11
CA VAL A 258 35.11 -10.56 -31.97
C VAL A 258 35.10 -12.07 -31.68
N SER A 259 36.25 -12.73 -31.87
CA SER A 259 36.41 -14.17 -31.63
C SER A 259 36.14 -14.50 -30.16
N LEU A 260 35.42 -15.60 -29.91
CA LEU A 260 35.20 -16.16 -28.56
C LEU A 260 36.52 -16.48 -27.83
N GLY A 261 37.61 -16.73 -28.56
CA GLY A 261 38.90 -17.13 -28.00
C GLY A 261 39.93 -16.00 -27.84
N GLY A 262 39.69 -14.80 -28.36
CA GLY A 262 40.67 -13.71 -28.29
C GLY A 262 40.32 -12.68 -27.23
N SER A 263 41.03 -12.67 -26.09
CA SER A 263 41.34 -11.59 -25.11
C SER A 263 40.44 -10.33 -24.95
N SER A 264 39.20 -10.37 -25.41
CA SER A 264 38.38 -9.17 -25.69
C SER A 264 37.30 -8.93 -24.64
N TRP A 265 37.28 -9.73 -23.58
CA TRP A 265 36.64 -9.32 -22.34
C TRP A 265 37.49 -8.21 -21.74
N ASP A 266 37.15 -6.98 -22.13
CA ASP A 266 37.72 -5.79 -21.55
C ASP A 266 37.32 -5.73 -20.07
N TRP A 267 38.13 -6.35 -19.22
CA TRP A 267 37.89 -6.42 -17.78
C TRP A 267 37.86 -5.00 -17.18
N ALA A 268 38.52 -4.04 -17.81
CA ALA A 268 38.43 -2.63 -17.41
C ALA A 268 37.04 -2.07 -17.69
N LEU A 269 36.45 -2.36 -18.86
CA LEU A 269 35.06 -2.00 -19.17
C LEU A 269 34.07 -2.64 -18.20
N TRP A 270 34.22 -3.94 -17.90
CA TRP A 270 33.34 -4.62 -16.93
C TRP A 270 33.47 -3.99 -15.53
N LYS A 271 34.70 -3.73 -15.04
CA LYS A 271 34.92 -3.05 -13.76
C LYS A 271 34.32 -1.64 -13.74
N ALA A 272 34.44 -0.88 -14.83
CA ALA A 272 33.84 0.45 -14.94
C ALA A 272 32.31 0.38 -14.91
N ALA A 273 31.70 -0.52 -15.69
CA ALA A 273 30.26 -0.73 -15.71
C ALA A 273 29.74 -1.16 -14.34
N HIS A 274 30.40 -2.15 -13.74
CA HIS A 274 30.08 -2.66 -12.41
C HIS A 274 30.17 -1.57 -11.34
N ARG A 275 31.19 -0.70 -11.38
CA ARG A 275 31.33 0.41 -10.42
C ARG A 275 30.15 1.38 -10.51
N VAL A 276 29.73 1.75 -11.72
CA VAL A 276 28.56 2.64 -11.90
C VAL A 276 27.29 1.91 -11.47
N THR A 277 27.12 0.63 -11.82
CA THR A 277 25.98 -0.18 -11.38
C THR A 277 25.91 -0.26 -9.86
N TRP A 278 27.05 -0.53 -9.20
CA TRP A 278 27.14 -0.60 -7.75
C TRP A 278 26.77 0.74 -7.11
N GLY A 279 27.30 1.86 -7.63
CA GLY A 279 26.93 3.20 -7.17
C GLY A 279 25.43 3.49 -7.32
N THR A 280 24.85 3.23 -8.49
CA THR A 280 23.41 3.39 -8.76
C THR A 280 22.56 2.57 -7.80
N LEU A 281 22.86 1.28 -7.65
CA LEU A 281 22.12 0.39 -6.74
C LEU A 281 22.27 0.83 -5.28
N LEU A 282 23.46 1.29 -4.88
CA LEU A 282 23.72 1.75 -3.53
C LEU A 282 22.91 2.99 -3.17
N VAL A 283 22.86 3.99 -4.05
CA VAL A 283 22.08 5.22 -3.79
C VAL A 283 20.57 4.94 -3.80
N TRP A 284 20.09 4.04 -4.66
CA TRP A 284 18.69 3.60 -4.65
C TRP A 284 18.34 2.85 -3.37
N GLU A 285 19.11 1.83 -3.01
CA GLU A 285 18.90 1.05 -1.77
C GLU A 285 18.92 1.93 -0.52
N PHE A 286 19.87 2.85 -0.44
CA PHE A 286 19.95 3.79 0.68
C PHE A 286 18.70 4.67 0.74
N SER A 287 18.28 5.25 -0.40
CA SER A 287 17.09 6.11 -0.44
C SER A 287 15.79 5.37 -0.11
N GLU A 288 15.64 4.12 -0.56
CA GLU A 288 14.48 3.30 -0.22
C GLU A 288 14.52 2.85 1.25
N ALA A 289 15.70 2.54 1.80
CA ALA A 289 15.85 2.24 3.21
C ALA A 289 15.51 3.44 4.11
N LEU A 290 15.91 4.66 3.71
CA LEU A 290 15.50 5.90 4.37
C LEU A 290 13.98 6.04 4.37
N PHE A 291 13.34 5.77 3.23
CA PHE A 291 11.89 5.84 3.12
C PHE A 291 11.19 4.80 4.02
N ASP A 292 11.67 3.55 3.98
CA ASP A 292 11.13 2.41 4.74
C ASP A 292 11.26 2.62 6.27
N VAL A 293 12.21 3.44 6.73
CA VAL A 293 12.32 3.76 8.15
C VAL A 293 11.59 5.05 8.52
N CYS A 294 11.82 6.14 7.78
CA CYS A 294 11.36 7.46 8.21
C CYS A 294 9.85 7.67 8.03
N ILE A 295 9.26 7.07 6.99
CA ILE A 295 7.83 7.24 6.71
C ILE A 295 6.96 6.47 7.72
N PRO A 296 7.25 5.20 8.07
CA PRO A 296 6.41 4.46 9.00
C PRO A 296 6.62 4.80 10.49
N MET A 297 7.49 5.76 10.83
CA MET A 297 7.65 6.20 12.21
C MET A 297 6.31 6.70 12.77
N PRO A 298 5.97 6.46 14.04
CA PRO A 298 4.75 6.97 14.65
C PRO A 298 4.60 8.48 14.46
N VAL A 299 3.40 8.94 14.10
CA VAL A 299 3.08 10.37 13.92
C VAL A 299 2.24 10.79 15.11
N THR A 300 2.66 11.84 15.82
CA THR A 300 1.87 12.46 16.89
C THR A 300 1.46 13.84 16.43
N THR A 301 0.18 14.03 16.12
CA THR A 301 -0.33 15.29 15.55
C THR A 301 -1.55 15.85 16.25
N ALA A 302 -2.23 15.04 17.06
CA ALA A 302 -3.46 15.43 17.72
C ALA A 302 -3.29 16.67 18.61
N HIS A 303 -2.11 16.81 19.23
CA HIS A 303 -1.78 17.93 20.11
C HIS A 303 -1.76 19.30 19.42
N ALA A 304 -1.69 19.35 18.09
CA ALA A 304 -1.75 20.60 17.32
C ALA A 304 -3.20 21.09 17.09
N SER A 305 -4.20 20.26 17.35
CA SER A 305 -5.62 20.61 17.23
C SER A 305 -6.19 21.16 18.53
N ALA A 306 -7.23 21.99 18.44
CA ALA A 306 -7.95 22.50 19.61
C ALA A 306 -8.59 21.38 20.43
N ASP A 307 -9.12 20.35 19.75
CA ASP A 307 -9.69 19.15 20.37
C ASP A 307 -8.90 17.90 19.93
N PRO A 308 -7.80 17.55 20.62
CA PRO A 308 -6.93 16.43 20.24
C PRO A 308 -7.66 15.09 20.15
N LEU A 309 -8.54 14.83 21.11
CA LEU A 309 -9.27 13.55 21.20
C LEU A 309 -10.25 13.39 20.04
N LEU A 310 -11.06 14.41 19.75
CA LEU A 310 -12.02 14.38 18.64
C LEU A 310 -11.30 14.26 17.29
N THR A 311 -10.14 14.92 17.17
CA THR A 311 -9.27 14.85 15.99
C THR A 311 -8.75 13.43 15.78
N LEU A 312 -8.33 12.73 16.84
CA LEU A 312 -7.91 11.32 16.76
C LEU A 312 -9.05 10.39 16.37
N ILE A 313 -10.22 10.54 17.00
CA ILE A 313 -11.39 9.71 16.71
C ILE A 313 -11.83 9.92 15.26
N ALA A 314 -11.86 11.16 14.78
CA ALA A 314 -12.06 11.45 13.37
C ALA A 314 -11.02 10.70 12.51
N GLY A 315 -9.73 10.79 12.86
CA GLY A 315 -8.62 10.10 12.20
C GLY A 315 -8.79 8.58 12.09
N THR A 316 -9.35 7.90 13.10
CA THR A 316 -9.62 6.45 13.04
C THR A 316 -10.56 6.06 11.89
N SER A 317 -11.43 6.99 11.47
CA SER A 317 -12.36 6.86 10.35
C SER A 317 -11.82 7.43 9.03
N SER A 318 -10.52 7.67 8.91
CA SER A 318 -9.90 8.15 7.66
C SER A 318 -10.12 7.17 6.52
N SER A 319 -10.42 7.71 5.33
CA SER A 319 -10.52 6.92 4.10
C SER A 319 -9.17 6.40 3.63
N ASP A 320 -8.08 7.07 4.04
CA ASP A 320 -6.74 6.56 3.81
C ASP A 320 -6.35 5.63 4.96
N PRO A 321 -6.21 4.31 4.70
CA PRO A 321 -5.85 3.35 5.75
C PRO A 321 -4.47 3.62 6.36
N ILE A 322 -3.54 4.30 5.66
CA ILE A 322 -2.25 4.70 6.25
C ILE A 322 -2.48 5.73 7.35
N PHE A 323 -3.40 6.68 7.13
CA PHE A 323 -3.70 7.72 8.12
C PHE A 323 -4.51 7.17 9.27
N SER A 324 -5.49 6.30 8.99
CA SER A 324 -6.22 5.55 10.03
C SER A 324 -5.25 4.76 10.91
N GLN A 325 -4.27 4.10 10.32
CA GLN A 325 -3.24 3.37 11.05
C GLN A 325 -2.39 4.26 11.98
N PHE A 326 -1.99 5.46 11.53
CA PHE A 326 -1.33 6.43 12.41
C PHE A 326 -2.25 6.91 13.55
N ALA A 327 -3.53 7.11 13.26
CA ALA A 327 -4.50 7.55 14.27
C ALA A 327 -4.67 6.50 15.36
N TRP A 328 -4.78 5.22 14.99
CA TRP A 328 -4.86 4.10 15.93
C TRP A 328 -3.59 3.96 16.78
N ALA A 329 -2.41 4.13 16.17
CA ALA A 329 -1.14 4.08 16.91
C ALA A 329 -0.98 5.27 17.89
N GLU A 330 -1.34 6.49 17.48
CA GLU A 330 -1.33 7.66 18.37
C GLU A 330 -2.37 7.52 19.50
N LEU A 331 -3.55 6.97 19.19
CA LEU A 331 -4.60 6.72 20.17
C LEU A 331 -4.19 5.64 21.18
N GLU A 332 -3.56 4.54 20.74
CA GLU A 332 -3.02 3.52 21.64
C GLU A 332 -2.05 4.12 22.64
N HIS A 333 -1.10 4.93 22.16
CA HIS A 333 -0.15 5.61 23.03
C HIS A 333 -0.85 6.53 24.04
N LEU A 334 -1.85 7.31 23.61
CA LEU A 334 -2.61 8.20 24.48
C LEU A 334 -3.34 7.43 25.58
N VAL A 335 -3.99 6.31 25.25
CA VAL A 335 -4.81 5.59 26.23
C VAL A 335 -3.99 4.72 27.17
N ALA A 336 -2.83 4.22 26.73
CA ALA A 336 -1.90 3.46 27.55
C ALA A 336 -1.14 4.34 28.56
N GLU A 337 -1.05 5.65 28.32
CA GLU A 337 -0.32 6.58 29.18
C GLU A 337 -1.02 6.77 30.55
N ILE A 338 -0.27 6.64 31.65
CA ILE A 338 -0.78 6.74 33.04
C ILE A 338 -0.73 8.20 33.56
N SER A 339 -0.49 9.19 32.70
CA SER A 339 -0.38 10.59 33.12
C SER A 339 -1.74 11.18 33.51
N PRO A 340 -1.78 12.17 34.43
CA PRO A 340 -3.02 12.85 34.79
C PRO A 340 -3.68 13.54 33.59
N THR A 341 -2.87 14.03 32.64
CA THR A 341 -3.35 14.60 31.38
C THR A 341 -4.02 13.57 30.47
N ALA A 342 -3.47 12.36 30.39
CA ALA A 342 -4.08 11.27 29.64
C ALA A 342 -5.39 10.80 30.30
N SER A 343 -5.40 10.67 31.64
CA SER A 343 -6.59 10.36 32.42
C SER A 343 -7.71 11.39 32.20
N GLN A 344 -7.42 12.69 32.24
CA GLN A 344 -8.40 13.74 31.93
C GLN A 344 -8.98 13.61 30.52
N ARG A 345 -8.16 13.27 29.53
CA ARG A 345 -8.62 13.06 28.15
C ARG A 345 -9.51 11.82 28.02
N ARG A 346 -9.20 10.72 28.72
CA ARG A 346 -10.06 9.53 28.78
C ARG A 346 -11.38 9.81 29.50
N VAL A 347 -11.35 10.52 30.63
CA VAL A 347 -12.58 10.97 31.30
C VAL A 347 -13.44 11.84 30.38
N ALA A 348 -12.82 12.76 29.63
CA ALA A 348 -13.53 13.55 28.63
C ALA A 348 -14.14 12.68 27.52
N LEU A 349 -13.43 11.65 27.05
CA LEU A 349 -13.96 10.67 26.09
C LEU A 349 -15.23 9.98 26.60
N PHE A 350 -15.26 9.59 27.86
CA PHE A 350 -16.38 8.87 28.47
C PHE A 350 -17.57 9.80 28.79
N ALA A 351 -17.29 11.04 29.18
CA ALA A 351 -18.31 12.01 29.59
C ALA A 351 -18.97 12.76 28.43
N ASP A 352 -18.33 12.83 27.25
CA ASP A 352 -18.81 13.65 26.15
C ASP A 352 -20.06 13.08 25.47
N GLN A 353 -21.20 13.73 25.72
CA GLN A 353 -22.49 13.49 25.08
C GLN A 353 -22.89 14.62 24.11
N LYS A 354 -21.99 15.56 23.83
CA LYS A 354 -22.25 16.71 22.96
C LYS A 354 -22.48 16.28 21.51
N TYR A 355 -21.81 15.21 21.07
CA TYR A 355 -21.88 14.71 19.71
C TYR A 355 -22.89 13.56 19.59
N THR A 356 -23.55 13.47 18.43
CA THR A 356 -24.39 12.31 18.08
C THR A 356 -23.91 11.71 16.76
N PRO A 357 -23.32 10.49 16.77
CA PRO A 357 -23.05 9.63 17.92
C PRO A 357 -22.00 10.20 18.88
N SER A 358 -22.00 9.73 20.14
CA SER A 358 -20.97 10.12 21.12
C SER A 358 -19.57 9.67 20.64
N PRO A 359 -18.49 10.35 21.05
CA PRO A 359 -17.14 10.01 20.61
C PRO A 359 -16.74 8.56 20.97
N TRP A 360 -17.11 8.07 22.16
CA TRP A 360 -16.95 6.66 22.54
C TRP A 360 -17.71 5.72 21.60
N SER A 361 -18.99 5.99 21.35
CA SER A 361 -19.82 5.12 20.50
C SER A 361 -19.29 5.05 19.06
N ALA A 362 -18.84 6.18 18.52
CA ALA A 362 -18.23 6.25 17.20
C ALA A 362 -16.91 5.46 17.13
N LEU A 363 -16.04 5.64 18.13
CA LEU A 363 -14.76 4.92 18.24
C LEU A 363 -15.00 3.41 18.33
N MET A 364 -15.86 2.99 19.27
CA MET A 364 -16.19 1.60 19.53
C MET A 364 -16.82 0.92 18.31
N ARG A 365 -17.76 1.59 17.63
CA ARG A 365 -18.35 1.10 16.38
C ARG A 365 -17.27 0.91 15.30
N THR A 366 -16.41 1.91 15.10
CA THR A 366 -15.36 1.86 14.07
C THR A 366 -14.36 0.74 14.35
N ALA A 367 -13.93 0.60 15.60
CA ALA A 367 -13.08 -0.49 16.07
C ALA A 367 -13.67 -1.88 15.79
N LEU A 368 -14.88 -2.13 16.29
CA LEU A 368 -15.53 -3.44 16.14
C LEU A 368 -15.88 -3.79 14.69
N LEU A 369 -16.25 -2.80 13.87
CA LEU A 369 -16.47 -3.03 12.44
C LEU A 369 -15.18 -3.42 11.73
N THR A 370 -14.07 -2.74 12.04
CA THR A 370 -12.76 -3.05 11.46
C THR A 370 -12.32 -4.47 11.84
N LEU A 371 -12.33 -4.80 13.13
CA LEU A 371 -12.03 -6.16 13.62
C LEU A 371 -12.97 -7.21 13.00
N GLY A 372 -14.26 -6.90 12.86
CA GLY A 372 -15.23 -7.81 12.24
C GLY A 372 -14.98 -8.05 10.75
N HIS A 373 -14.56 -7.03 10.01
CA HIS A 373 -14.19 -7.17 8.60
C HIS A 373 -12.93 -8.02 8.42
N ASP A 374 -11.91 -7.81 9.25
CA ASP A 374 -10.65 -8.55 9.19
C ASP A 374 -10.80 -9.98 9.72
N HIS A 375 -11.61 -10.19 10.77
CA HIS A 375 -12.04 -11.53 11.20
C HIS A 375 -12.75 -12.30 10.08
N ALA A 376 -13.74 -11.68 9.41
CA ALA A 376 -14.44 -12.31 8.30
C ALA A 376 -13.50 -12.60 7.11
N ARG A 377 -12.48 -11.78 6.88
CA ARG A 377 -11.47 -12.01 5.86
C ARG A 377 -10.54 -13.17 6.22
N MET A 378 -10.15 -13.29 7.48
CA MET A 378 -9.35 -14.40 7.99
C MET A 378 -10.08 -15.74 7.87
N LEU A 379 -11.39 -15.77 8.17
CA LEU A 379 -12.24 -16.95 7.97
C LEU A 379 -12.28 -17.40 6.50
N ARG A 380 -12.17 -16.45 5.56
CA ARG A 380 -12.06 -16.71 4.13
C ARG A 380 -10.63 -16.98 3.65
N ARG A 381 -9.65 -17.09 4.56
CA ARG A 381 -8.23 -17.31 4.26
C ARG A 381 -7.67 -16.27 3.26
N GLY A 382 -8.11 -15.02 3.38
CA GLY A 382 -7.70 -13.93 2.50
C GLY A 382 -8.47 -13.82 1.18
N ALA A 383 -9.37 -14.76 0.88
CA ALA A 383 -10.23 -14.66 -0.29
C ALA A 383 -11.14 -13.41 -0.20
N PRO A 384 -11.37 -12.72 -1.34
CA PRO A 384 -12.22 -11.54 -1.38
C PRO A 384 -13.63 -11.89 -0.91
N ALA A 385 -14.34 -10.90 -0.36
CA ALA A 385 -15.73 -11.09 -0.02
C ALA A 385 -16.51 -11.53 -1.25
N PRO A 386 -17.40 -12.53 -1.13
CA PRO A 386 -18.32 -12.84 -2.21
C PRO A 386 -19.05 -11.54 -2.58
N PRO A 387 -19.17 -11.22 -3.88
CA PRO A 387 -19.89 -10.01 -4.28
C PRO A 387 -21.27 -10.03 -3.62
N PRO A 388 -21.74 -8.89 -3.07
CA PRO A 388 -23.04 -8.83 -2.44
C PRO A 388 -24.06 -9.42 -3.41
N ALA A 389 -24.84 -10.40 -2.94
CA ALA A 389 -25.86 -11.04 -3.76
C ALA A 389 -26.68 -9.92 -4.42
N ALA A 390 -26.78 -9.97 -5.76
CA ALA A 390 -27.49 -8.93 -6.50
C ALA A 390 -28.84 -8.73 -5.81
N PRO A 391 -29.23 -7.48 -5.49
CA PRO A 391 -30.49 -7.23 -4.81
C PRO A 391 -31.57 -7.96 -5.59
N PRO A 392 -32.41 -8.78 -4.92
CA PRO A 392 -33.40 -9.59 -5.61
C PRO A 392 -34.13 -8.68 -6.57
N VAL A 393 -34.05 -8.98 -7.87
CA VAL A 393 -34.67 -8.16 -8.92
C VAL A 393 -36.07 -7.89 -8.43
N PRO A 394 -36.47 -6.62 -8.19
CA PRO A 394 -37.76 -6.31 -7.61
C PRO A 394 -38.77 -7.04 -8.47
N LYS A 395 -39.41 -8.05 -7.86
CA LYS A 395 -40.33 -8.94 -8.54
C LYS A 395 -41.37 -8.00 -9.13
N LYS A 396 -41.35 -7.84 -10.46
CA LYS A 396 -42.23 -6.92 -11.18
C LYS A 396 -43.62 -7.15 -10.62
N GLU A 397 -44.10 -6.21 -9.80
CA GLU A 397 -45.37 -6.38 -9.13
C GLU A 397 -46.39 -6.59 -10.24
N GLU A 398 -46.99 -7.77 -10.28
CA GLU A 398 -48.16 -7.99 -11.10
C GLU A 398 -49.16 -6.90 -10.70
N PRO A 399 -49.73 -6.18 -11.68
CA PRO A 399 -50.63 -5.07 -11.41
C PRO A 399 -51.76 -5.58 -10.51
N LYS A 400 -51.72 -5.17 -9.22
CA LYS A 400 -52.79 -5.45 -8.29
C LYS A 400 -54.08 -4.90 -8.90
N PRO A 401 -55.17 -5.70 -8.97
CA PRO A 401 -56.47 -5.17 -9.39
C PRO A 401 -56.84 -3.97 -8.51
N PRO A 402 -57.44 -2.91 -9.09
CA PRO A 402 -57.71 -1.66 -8.37
C PRO A 402 -58.56 -1.96 -7.14
N ALA A 403 -57.99 -1.71 -5.96
CA ALA A 403 -58.74 -1.78 -4.72
C ALA A 403 -59.86 -0.72 -4.76
N PRO A 404 -61.10 -1.04 -4.36
CA PRO A 404 -62.19 -0.09 -4.30
C PRO A 404 -61.81 1.05 -3.34
N GLY A 405 -61.78 2.27 -3.88
CA GLY A 405 -61.36 3.47 -3.17
C GLY A 405 -62.22 3.72 -1.94
N THR A 406 -61.62 3.54 -0.76
CA THR A 406 -62.14 4.12 0.47
C THR A 406 -61.76 5.60 0.47
N PRO A 407 -62.74 6.54 0.50
CA PRO A 407 -62.47 7.96 0.48
C PRO A 407 -61.81 8.38 1.81
N LEU A 408 -60.49 8.57 1.77
CA LEU A 408 -59.74 9.21 2.85
C LEU A 408 -60.12 10.69 2.90
N LEU A 409 -61.01 11.01 3.83
CA LEU A 409 -61.44 12.37 4.16
C LEU A 409 -60.25 13.14 4.78
N ARG A 410 -59.33 13.65 3.95
CA ARG A 410 -58.32 14.62 4.37
C ARG A 410 -59.01 15.98 4.57
N LYS A 411 -59.56 16.20 5.76
CA LYS A 411 -59.82 17.57 6.23
C LYS A 411 -58.47 18.17 6.60
N ASP A 412 -58.05 19.20 5.88
CA ASP A 412 -56.93 20.05 6.27
C ASP A 412 -57.30 20.77 7.58
N ILE A 413 -56.68 20.35 8.68
CA ILE A 413 -56.92 20.92 10.02
C ILE A 413 -56.16 22.25 10.22
N PHE A 414 -55.26 22.62 9.29
CA PHE A 414 -54.52 23.88 9.37
C PHE A 414 -55.12 24.95 8.45
N LYS A 415 -55.78 25.94 9.07
CA LYS A 415 -56.10 27.23 8.45
C LYS A 415 -54.81 27.87 7.94
N LYS A 416 -54.66 27.96 6.61
CA LYS A 416 -53.66 28.83 5.99
C LYS A 416 -53.97 30.29 6.40
N PRO A 417 -53.01 31.05 6.92
CA PRO A 417 -53.18 32.49 7.11
C PRO A 417 -53.46 33.13 5.75
N GLN A 418 -54.51 33.92 5.72
CA GLN A 418 -54.98 34.69 4.59
C GLN A 418 -53.93 35.76 4.27
N GLU A 419 -53.10 35.49 3.27
CA GLU A 419 -52.11 36.42 2.75
C GLU A 419 -52.83 37.59 2.07
N SER A 420 -52.73 38.76 2.70
CA SER A 420 -53.24 40.02 2.21
C SER A 420 -52.51 40.41 0.92
N GLN A 421 -53.27 40.39 -0.17
CA GLN A 421 -52.87 40.93 -1.47
C GLN A 421 -52.55 42.43 -1.33
N SER A 422 -51.30 42.80 -1.61
CA SER A 422 -50.86 44.18 -1.84
C SER A 422 -50.29 44.28 -3.27
N PRO A 423 -50.81 45.17 -4.14
CA PRO A 423 -50.49 45.23 -5.56
C PRO A 423 -49.40 46.27 -5.86
N ALA A 424 -48.13 45.97 -5.54
CA ALA A 424 -47.00 46.84 -5.94
C ALA A 424 -45.77 46.10 -6.51
N GLY A 425 -45.77 44.76 -6.56
CA GLY A 425 -44.58 43.97 -6.96
C GLY A 425 -44.45 43.61 -8.44
N LYS A 426 -45.41 43.98 -9.31
CA LYS A 426 -45.50 43.46 -10.69
C LYS A 426 -44.93 44.35 -11.80
N ILE A 427 -44.23 45.45 -11.47
CA ILE A 427 -43.74 46.41 -12.49
C ILE A 427 -42.21 46.36 -12.69
N PHE A 428 -41.43 45.72 -11.81
CA PHE A 428 -39.96 45.75 -11.91
C PHE A 428 -39.30 44.56 -12.62
N SER A 429 -40.05 43.52 -13.02
CA SER A 429 -39.49 42.32 -13.67
C SER A 429 -39.58 42.31 -15.20
N SER A 430 -40.02 43.40 -15.84
CA SER A 430 -40.15 43.49 -17.30
C SER A 430 -39.06 44.30 -18.02
N PHE A 431 -38.03 44.80 -17.32
CA PHE A 431 -37.05 45.74 -17.92
C PHE A 431 -35.62 45.25 -18.12
N THR A 432 -35.26 44.01 -17.77
CA THR A 432 -33.89 43.51 -18.02
C THR A 432 -33.90 42.13 -18.65
N GLY A 433 -34.39 42.11 -19.89
CA GLY A 433 -34.17 41.03 -20.85
C GLY A 433 -33.30 41.51 -22.00
N ASN A 434 -32.39 40.63 -22.41
CA ASN A 434 -31.54 40.63 -23.62
C ASN A 434 -30.28 41.50 -23.69
N GLY A 435 -29.19 40.84 -24.08
CA GLY A 435 -28.10 41.48 -24.82
C GLY A 435 -26.78 40.73 -24.67
N GLY A 436 -26.40 39.93 -25.65
CA GLY A 436 -25.20 39.11 -25.61
C GLY A 436 -23.89 39.81 -25.99
N SER A 437 -22.82 39.02 -25.89
CA SER A 437 -21.61 38.99 -26.73
C SER A 437 -20.45 39.97 -26.49
N SER A 438 -19.27 39.34 -26.42
CA SER A 438 -17.96 39.75 -26.96
C SER A 438 -16.95 40.53 -26.09
N ASN A 439 -15.74 39.93 -26.04
CA ASN A 439 -14.38 40.46 -26.12
C ASN A 439 -13.81 41.51 -25.13
N GLY A 440 -12.55 41.25 -24.75
CA GLY A 440 -11.55 42.22 -24.23
C GLY A 440 -11.04 41.82 -22.85
N SER A 441 -9.82 41.30 -22.61
CA SER A 441 -8.45 41.79 -22.93
C SER A 441 -8.07 43.09 -22.21
N ALA A 442 -6.91 43.04 -21.52
CA ALA A 442 -6.22 44.06 -20.70
C ALA A 442 -6.87 44.27 -19.30
N GLY A 443 -6.22 44.11 -18.15
CA GLY A 443 -4.80 44.16 -17.81
C GLY A 443 -4.48 45.54 -17.23
N GLU A 444 -4.32 45.67 -15.90
CA GLU A 444 -3.48 46.72 -15.30
C GLU A 444 -3.23 46.47 -13.79
N TRP A 445 -2.07 46.93 -13.35
CA TRP A 445 -1.40 46.73 -12.06
C TRP A 445 -1.88 47.70 -10.96
N GLY A 446 -1.74 47.30 -9.68
CA GLY A 446 -1.80 48.25 -8.56
C GLY A 446 -1.80 47.61 -7.15
N LEU A 447 -0.61 47.45 -6.57
CA LEU A 447 -0.35 47.23 -5.12
C LEU A 447 -0.54 48.54 -4.31
N PRO A 448 -0.28 48.62 -2.98
CA PRO A 448 -1.00 48.02 -1.84
C PRO A 448 -1.33 49.08 -0.74
N SER A 449 -1.85 48.62 0.41
CA SER A 449 -1.81 49.26 1.76
C SER A 449 -3.09 50.01 2.23
N PRO A 450 -3.29 50.23 3.55
CA PRO A 450 -3.31 49.29 4.68
C PRO A 450 -4.63 49.35 5.50
N ALA A 451 -4.77 48.42 6.45
CA ALA A 451 -5.83 48.40 7.47
C ALA A 451 -5.81 49.64 8.41
N PRO A 452 -6.92 49.96 9.11
CA PRO A 452 -7.19 49.29 10.39
C PRO A 452 -8.67 48.94 10.65
N ALA A 453 -8.85 47.99 11.58
CA ALA A 453 -10.11 47.46 12.14
C ALA A 453 -10.83 48.49 13.05
N PRO A 454 -11.88 48.16 13.83
CA PRO A 454 -12.74 46.96 13.86
C PRO A 454 -14.26 47.29 13.93
N ALA A 455 -15.10 46.24 13.93
CA ALA A 455 -16.41 46.13 14.61
C ALA A 455 -17.58 45.67 13.72
N ALA A 456 -18.47 44.92 14.38
CA ALA A 456 -19.82 44.50 14.01
C ALA A 456 -19.96 43.25 13.13
N ALA A 457 -20.29 42.15 13.83
CA ALA A 457 -21.07 41.02 13.29
C ALA A 457 -22.42 41.50 12.73
N PRO A 458 -23.04 40.73 11.81
CA PRO A 458 -24.21 39.97 12.27
C PRO A 458 -24.42 38.60 11.59
N GLU A 459 -25.14 37.75 12.34
CA GLU A 459 -26.14 36.75 11.91
C GLU A 459 -25.98 36.05 10.55
N VAL A 460 -25.58 34.78 10.59
CA VAL A 460 -25.87 33.82 9.53
C VAL A 460 -27.09 33.00 9.94
N LYS A 461 -28.22 33.28 9.27
CA LYS A 461 -29.41 32.41 9.24
C LYS A 461 -29.16 31.27 8.25
N SER A 462 -29.42 30.07 8.72
CA SER A 462 -29.63 28.85 7.95
C SER A 462 -30.93 28.93 7.14
N GLU A 463 -30.92 28.45 5.90
CA GLU A 463 -32.01 27.62 5.36
C GLU A 463 -31.56 26.86 4.10
N ASP A 464 -32.08 25.65 4.01
CA ASP A 464 -31.88 24.62 3.00
C ASP A 464 -32.26 25.05 1.58
N GLY A 465 -31.66 24.40 0.58
CA GLY A 465 -32.13 24.53 -0.80
C GLY A 465 -31.17 23.95 -1.84
N ASP A 466 -31.35 22.65 -2.10
CA ASP A 466 -31.19 21.96 -3.38
C ASP A 466 -30.06 22.36 -4.36
N SER A 467 -29.14 21.41 -4.45
CA SER A 467 -28.34 21.04 -5.61
C SER A 467 -28.79 21.59 -6.97
N SER A 468 -27.95 22.45 -7.55
CA SER A 468 -27.75 22.51 -9.01
C SER A 468 -26.28 22.76 -9.32
N VAL A 469 -25.50 21.68 -9.35
CA VAL A 469 -24.14 21.71 -9.93
C VAL A 469 -24.26 21.34 -11.41
N PRO A 470 -23.81 22.19 -12.35
CA PRO A 470 -23.91 21.94 -13.79
C PRO A 470 -23.12 20.71 -14.25
N GLU A 471 -23.72 19.96 -15.19
CA GLU A 471 -23.25 18.70 -15.80
C GLU A 471 -22.00 18.81 -16.70
N LEU A 472 -21.00 19.62 -16.34
CA LEU A 472 -19.77 19.83 -17.13
C LEU A 472 -18.51 19.14 -16.58
N PHE A 473 -18.66 18.25 -15.58
CA PHE A 473 -17.53 17.49 -15.01
C PHE A 473 -17.73 15.96 -14.93
N ARG A 474 -18.64 15.38 -15.73
CA ARG A 474 -18.68 13.91 -15.94
C ARG A 474 -18.12 13.50 -17.31
N SER A 475 -16.79 13.45 -17.37
CA SER A 475 -16.02 12.70 -18.39
C SER A 475 -15.18 11.67 -17.62
N THR A 476 -15.15 10.36 -17.84
CA THR A 476 -15.57 9.47 -18.92
C THR A 476 -15.77 8.10 -18.28
N SER A 477 -16.99 7.54 -18.32
CA SER A 477 -17.19 6.10 -18.13
C SER A 477 -17.76 5.54 -19.41
N PHE A 478 -16.98 4.66 -20.03
CA PHE A 478 -17.33 3.86 -21.21
C PHE A 478 -18.77 3.34 -21.12
N ARG A 479 -19.56 3.66 -22.13
CA ARG A 479 -20.90 3.13 -22.39
C ARG A 479 -20.77 1.98 -23.38
N PRO A 480 -20.98 0.70 -23.01
CA PRO A 480 -21.25 -0.32 -24.02
C PRO A 480 -22.68 -0.11 -24.55
N LEU A 481 -22.82 -0.28 -25.86
CA LEU A 481 -24.05 -0.19 -26.63
C LEU A 481 -25.15 -1.08 -26.03
N ASN A 482 -26.35 -0.50 -25.88
CA ASN A 482 -27.59 -1.23 -25.64
C ASN A 482 -27.96 -2.07 -26.86
N THR A 483 -28.05 -3.39 -26.66
CA THR A 483 -28.82 -4.32 -27.52
C THR A 483 -30.22 -4.47 -26.91
N PRO A 484 -31.32 -4.48 -27.69
CA PRO A 484 -32.66 -4.58 -27.14
C PRO A 484 -32.94 -5.97 -26.54
N ALA A 485 -33.69 -5.94 -25.43
CA ALA A 485 -34.07 -7.06 -24.59
C ALA A 485 -34.85 -8.15 -25.35
N LYS A 486 -34.35 -9.38 -25.26
CA LYS A 486 -35.10 -10.61 -25.56
C LYS A 486 -35.20 -11.44 -24.27
N LEU A 487 -36.38 -12.00 -24.04
CA LEU A 487 -36.80 -12.76 -22.87
C LEU A 487 -35.72 -13.69 -22.31
N ALA A 488 -35.65 -13.77 -20.97
CA ALA A 488 -34.82 -14.72 -20.24
C ALA A 488 -35.18 -16.17 -20.62
N PRO A 489 -34.22 -16.98 -21.12
CA PRO A 489 -34.33 -18.42 -21.07
C PRO A 489 -33.81 -18.92 -19.72
N ALA A 490 -34.31 -20.10 -19.32
CA ALA A 490 -33.73 -21.00 -18.32
C ALA A 490 -32.19 -21.08 -18.40
N PRO A 491 -31.46 -21.46 -17.32
CA PRO A 491 -29.99 -21.47 -17.28
C PRO A 491 -29.42 -22.09 -18.56
N ALA A 492 -28.89 -21.22 -19.42
CA ALA A 492 -28.32 -21.65 -20.68
C ALA A 492 -27.17 -22.62 -20.35
N PRO A 493 -27.07 -23.78 -21.04
CA PRO A 493 -25.91 -24.64 -20.91
C PRO A 493 -24.66 -23.79 -21.14
N ALA A 494 -23.65 -23.92 -20.28
CA ALA A 494 -22.40 -23.19 -20.37
C ALA A 494 -21.97 -23.11 -21.84
N VAL A 495 -22.00 -21.89 -22.40
CA VAL A 495 -21.60 -21.64 -23.78
C VAL A 495 -20.14 -22.07 -23.85
N THR A 496 -19.91 -23.26 -24.39
CA THR A 496 -18.57 -23.75 -24.70
C THR A 496 -17.95 -22.69 -25.60
N PRO A 497 -16.79 -22.12 -25.23
CA PRO A 497 -16.16 -21.09 -26.05
C PRO A 497 -16.00 -21.67 -27.44
N ALA A 498 -16.64 -21.04 -28.43
CA ALA A 498 -16.67 -21.53 -29.80
C ALA A 498 -15.24 -21.90 -30.21
N SER A 499 -15.03 -23.17 -30.56
CA SER A 499 -13.75 -23.76 -30.96
C SER A 499 -13.33 -23.24 -32.33
N GLY A 500 -13.05 -21.94 -32.41
CA GLY A 500 -12.52 -21.32 -33.61
C GLY A 500 -11.15 -21.91 -33.96
N PRO A 501 -10.75 -21.87 -35.24
CA PRO A 501 -9.46 -22.39 -35.69
C PRO A 501 -8.25 -21.77 -34.97
N LEU A 502 -8.39 -20.58 -34.36
CA LEU A 502 -7.36 -20.01 -33.50
C LEU A 502 -7.21 -20.78 -32.17
N ALA A 503 -8.30 -21.25 -31.57
CA ALA A 503 -8.25 -21.99 -30.31
C ALA A 503 -7.54 -23.35 -30.47
N THR A 504 -7.73 -24.02 -31.61
CA THR A 504 -7.01 -25.27 -31.92
C THR A 504 -5.52 -25.02 -32.16
N ILE A 505 -5.15 -23.94 -32.86
CA ILE A 505 -3.75 -23.54 -33.05
C ILE A 505 -3.09 -23.22 -31.69
N PHE A 506 -3.75 -22.42 -30.84
CA PHE A 506 -3.23 -22.13 -29.50
C PHE A 506 -3.13 -23.37 -28.62
N GLY A 507 -4.08 -24.30 -28.72
CA GLY A 507 -4.05 -25.59 -28.02
C GLY A 507 -2.85 -26.45 -28.45
N GLU A 508 -2.59 -26.56 -29.75
CA GLU A 508 -1.47 -27.34 -30.29
C GLU A 508 -0.11 -26.68 -29.96
N VAL A 509 -0.01 -25.35 -30.05
CA VAL A 509 1.19 -24.61 -29.62
C VAL A 509 1.45 -24.81 -28.13
N LYS A 510 0.41 -24.75 -27.29
CA LYS A 510 0.53 -25.01 -25.85
C LYS A 510 0.97 -26.45 -25.58
N LYS A 511 0.39 -27.44 -26.26
CA LYS A 511 0.77 -28.85 -26.13
C LYS A 511 2.23 -29.09 -26.53
N ARG A 512 2.69 -28.53 -27.66
CA ARG A 512 4.08 -28.64 -28.11
C ARG A 512 5.05 -27.94 -27.15
N ARG A 513 4.66 -26.78 -26.63
CA ARG A 513 5.41 -26.05 -25.61
C ARG A 513 5.54 -26.88 -24.33
N ASP A 514 4.44 -27.46 -23.86
CA ASP A 514 4.42 -28.25 -22.62
C ASP A 514 5.21 -29.56 -22.80
N ALA A 515 5.14 -30.19 -23.98
CA ALA A 515 5.98 -31.35 -24.33
C ALA A 515 7.47 -31.00 -24.39
N LEU A 516 7.83 -29.86 -24.98
CA LEU A 516 9.21 -29.38 -25.01
C LEU A 516 9.72 -29.09 -23.59
N PHE A 517 8.91 -28.44 -22.74
CA PHE A 517 9.30 -28.20 -21.36
C PHE A 517 9.45 -29.49 -20.56
N ALA A 518 8.58 -30.47 -20.77
CA ALA A 518 8.72 -31.78 -20.14
C ALA A 518 10.02 -32.50 -20.56
N GLU A 519 10.41 -32.37 -21.83
CA GLU A 519 11.67 -32.95 -22.31
C GLU A 519 12.90 -32.20 -21.78
N VAL A 520 12.85 -30.86 -21.76
CA VAL A 520 13.91 -30.03 -21.17
C VAL A 520 14.07 -30.34 -19.68
N ASP A 521 12.97 -30.51 -18.94
CA ASP A 521 12.98 -30.76 -17.50
C ASP A 521 13.68 -32.08 -17.11
N LYS A 522 13.67 -33.08 -17.99
CA LYS A 522 14.44 -34.33 -17.80
C LYS A 522 15.95 -34.09 -17.80
N HIS A 523 16.41 -33.11 -18.56
CA HIS A 523 17.83 -32.79 -18.74
C HIS A 523 18.30 -31.61 -17.87
N LEU A 524 17.38 -30.93 -17.17
CA LEU A 524 17.74 -29.83 -16.28
C LEU A 524 18.47 -30.34 -15.03
N PRO A 525 19.60 -29.71 -14.64
CA PRO A 525 20.22 -29.97 -13.36
C PRO A 525 19.25 -29.75 -12.19
N ASN A 526 19.42 -30.52 -11.10
CA ASN A 526 18.56 -30.43 -9.91
C ASN A 526 18.39 -29.00 -9.40
N TRP A 527 19.46 -28.21 -9.35
CA TRP A 527 19.41 -26.82 -8.86
C TRP A 527 18.49 -25.92 -9.72
N VAL A 528 18.34 -26.20 -11.02
CA VAL A 528 17.43 -25.45 -11.90
C VAL A 528 15.99 -25.82 -11.59
N ARG A 529 15.72 -27.11 -11.35
CA ARG A 529 14.40 -27.59 -10.93
C ARG A 529 14.01 -27.04 -9.57
N ASP A 530 14.94 -27.02 -8.62
CA ASP A 530 14.74 -26.43 -7.30
C ASP A 530 14.43 -24.93 -7.39
N LEU A 531 15.14 -24.21 -8.28
CA LEU A 531 14.88 -22.79 -8.54
C LEU A 531 13.52 -22.56 -9.21
N ALA A 532 13.16 -23.39 -10.20
CA ALA A 532 11.87 -23.32 -10.87
C ALA A 532 10.73 -23.59 -9.88
N HIS A 533 10.87 -24.62 -9.04
CA HIS A 533 9.94 -24.92 -7.97
C HIS A 533 9.85 -23.78 -6.95
N TRP A 534 10.97 -23.23 -6.48
CA TRP A 534 10.99 -22.05 -5.60
C TRP A 534 10.26 -20.84 -6.20
N TYR A 535 10.38 -20.66 -7.52
CA TYR A 535 9.77 -19.54 -8.23
C TYR A 535 8.25 -19.69 -8.40
N THR A 536 7.77 -20.90 -8.65
CA THR A 536 6.35 -21.17 -8.92
C THR A 536 5.54 -21.50 -7.67
N ARG A 537 6.18 -22.09 -6.63
CA ARG A 537 5.50 -22.57 -5.42
C ARG A 537 4.83 -21.44 -4.64
N GLU A 538 3.63 -21.72 -4.16
CA GLU A 538 2.91 -20.87 -3.22
C GLU A 538 3.50 -20.96 -1.82
N ARG A 539 3.69 -19.81 -1.20
CA ARG A 539 4.31 -19.66 0.11
C ARG A 539 3.23 -19.51 1.16
N LEU A 540 3.16 -20.43 2.11
CA LEU A 540 2.11 -20.45 3.12
C LEU A 540 2.04 -19.12 3.91
N HIS A 541 3.20 -18.57 4.31
CA HIS A 541 3.24 -17.31 5.05
C HIS A 541 2.65 -16.12 4.29
N LYS A 542 2.70 -16.13 2.94
CA LYS A 542 2.06 -15.09 2.12
C LYS A 542 0.55 -15.27 2.02
N VAL A 543 0.05 -16.50 2.10
CA VAL A 543 -1.39 -16.79 2.22
C VAL A 543 -1.90 -16.27 3.55
N VAL A 544 -1.19 -16.57 4.64
CA VAL A 544 -1.52 -16.10 5.99
C VAL A 544 -1.45 -14.57 6.07
N GLU A 545 -0.40 -13.95 5.53
CA GLU A 545 -0.28 -12.49 5.49
C GLU A 545 -1.43 -11.83 4.70
N ALA A 546 -1.89 -12.44 3.60
CA ALA A 546 -3.04 -11.96 2.84
C ALA A 546 -4.38 -12.11 3.59
N SER A 547 -4.46 -13.01 4.58
CA SER A 547 -5.64 -13.21 5.41
C SER A 547 -5.82 -12.11 6.48
N LEU A 548 -4.73 -11.42 6.85
CA LEU A 548 -4.69 -10.36 7.85
C LEU A 548 -3.94 -9.12 7.33
N PRO A 549 -4.48 -8.41 6.33
CA PRO A 549 -3.81 -7.26 5.73
C PRO A 549 -3.63 -6.10 6.71
N ASN A 550 -4.53 -5.95 7.67
CA ASN A 550 -4.54 -4.86 8.65
C ASN A 550 -4.06 -5.29 10.04
N ARG A 551 -3.27 -6.38 10.16
CA ARG A 551 -2.89 -6.95 11.47
C ARG A 551 -2.35 -5.94 12.47
N ALA A 552 -1.60 -4.93 12.00
CA ALA A 552 -1.05 -3.90 12.87
C ALA A 552 -2.15 -2.99 13.44
N VAL A 553 -3.13 -2.61 12.60
CA VAL A 553 -4.31 -1.84 13.03
C VAL A 553 -5.15 -2.65 14.00
N ASP A 554 -5.35 -3.95 13.76
CA ASP A 554 -6.07 -4.83 14.68
C ASP A 554 -5.40 -4.87 16.06
N ILE A 555 -4.07 -4.99 16.11
CA ILE A 555 -3.30 -4.95 17.37
C ILE A 555 -3.54 -3.61 18.11
N TYR A 556 -3.47 -2.47 17.40
CA TYR A 556 -3.75 -1.17 18.01
C TYR A 556 -5.18 -1.05 18.51
N ILE A 557 -6.16 -1.55 17.75
CA ILE A 557 -7.57 -1.52 18.17
C ILE A 557 -7.76 -2.34 19.45
N VAL A 558 -7.19 -3.55 19.51
CA VAL A 558 -7.25 -4.40 20.71
C VAL A 558 -6.61 -3.70 21.91
N GLY A 559 -5.43 -3.09 21.72
CA GLY A 559 -4.75 -2.30 22.74
C GLY A 559 -5.61 -1.13 23.23
N VAL A 560 -6.18 -0.35 22.30
CA VAL A 560 -7.02 0.81 22.61
C VAL A 560 -8.26 0.42 23.40
N LEU A 561 -9.02 -0.56 22.91
CA LEU A 561 -10.26 -1.00 23.55
C LEU A 561 -10.02 -1.53 24.96
N THR A 562 -8.97 -2.36 25.12
CA THR A 562 -8.70 -3.01 26.42
C THR A 562 -8.14 -2.04 27.45
N HIS A 563 -7.32 -1.06 27.04
CA HIS A 563 -6.88 0.03 27.94
C HIS A 563 -8.03 0.96 28.31
N LEU A 564 -8.92 1.31 27.38
CA LEU A 564 -10.08 2.15 27.70
C LEU A 564 -11.05 1.44 28.65
N ILE A 565 -11.28 0.14 28.45
CA ILE A 565 -12.07 -0.68 29.38
C ILE A 565 -11.41 -0.73 30.75
N GLU A 566 -10.11 -1.06 30.85
CA GLU A 566 -9.36 -1.09 32.11
C GLU A 566 -9.52 0.23 32.90
N ASN A 567 -9.24 1.36 32.25
CA ASN A 567 -9.32 2.67 32.91
C ASN A 567 -10.76 3.11 33.21
N SER A 568 -11.77 2.60 32.49
CA SER A 568 -13.18 2.93 32.72
C SER A 568 -13.70 2.51 34.10
N LEU A 569 -13.03 1.56 34.77
CA LEU A 569 -13.42 1.16 36.12
C LEU A 569 -13.39 2.35 37.11
N ILE A 570 -12.43 3.27 36.92
CA ILE A 570 -12.21 4.43 37.80
C ILE A 570 -12.71 5.71 37.13
N GLU A 571 -12.50 5.83 35.82
CA GLU A 571 -12.66 7.10 35.09
C GLU A 571 -14.06 7.29 34.50
N ASP A 572 -14.81 6.21 34.22
CA ASP A 572 -16.14 6.27 33.61
C ASP A 572 -17.25 6.29 34.67
N LYS A 573 -17.58 7.50 35.14
CA LYS A 573 -18.62 7.73 36.17
C LYS A 573 -20.02 7.29 35.75
N TYR A 574 -20.30 7.23 34.44
CA TYR A 574 -21.64 6.96 33.91
C TYR A 574 -21.81 5.52 33.43
N GLY A 575 -20.73 4.73 33.47
CA GLY A 575 -20.71 3.34 33.00
C GLY A 575 -21.04 3.21 31.51
N VAL A 576 -20.69 4.21 30.70
CA VAL A 576 -20.89 4.19 29.24
C VAL A 576 -20.07 3.07 28.59
N VAL A 577 -18.80 2.95 28.95
CA VAL A 577 -17.88 1.91 28.46
C VAL A 577 -18.28 0.54 28.99
N GLN A 578 -18.70 0.49 30.27
CA GLN A 578 -19.04 -0.77 30.94
C GLN A 578 -20.21 -1.50 30.28
N ARG A 579 -21.15 -0.75 29.66
CA ARG A 579 -22.27 -1.33 28.89
C ARG A 579 -21.81 -2.11 27.66
N ASP A 580 -20.69 -1.71 27.06
CA ASP A 580 -20.17 -2.32 25.83
C ASP A 580 -19.17 -3.45 26.09
N ILE A 581 -18.71 -3.64 27.35
CA ILE A 581 -17.77 -4.71 27.74
C ILE A 581 -18.19 -6.09 27.22
N PRO A 582 -19.46 -6.55 27.37
CA PRO A 582 -19.84 -7.89 26.94
C PRO A 582 -19.63 -8.10 25.43
N ARG A 583 -20.01 -7.09 24.65
CA ARG A 583 -19.87 -7.10 23.19
C ARG A 583 -18.42 -7.04 22.76
N THR A 584 -17.58 -6.26 23.44
CA THR A 584 -16.14 -6.22 23.17
C THR A 584 -15.51 -7.57 23.41
N LEU A 585 -15.73 -8.16 24.60
CA LEU A 585 -15.12 -9.43 24.97
C LEU A 585 -15.56 -10.56 24.03
N GLU A 586 -16.84 -10.60 23.64
CA GLU A 586 -17.34 -11.57 22.67
C GLU A 586 -16.60 -11.45 21.31
N ALA A 587 -16.42 -10.23 20.80
CA ALA A 587 -15.71 -10.01 19.54
C ALA A 587 -14.23 -10.42 19.64
N LEU A 588 -13.55 -10.03 20.72
CA LEU A 588 -12.13 -10.37 20.93
C LEU A 588 -11.90 -11.87 21.08
N LEU A 589 -12.74 -12.57 21.86
CA LEU A 589 -12.66 -14.02 22.04
C LEU A 589 -13.00 -14.80 20.77
N THR A 590 -14.00 -14.35 20.02
CA THR A 590 -14.36 -14.95 18.73
C THR A 590 -13.20 -14.83 17.74
N PHE A 591 -12.53 -13.66 17.73
CA PHE A 591 -11.36 -13.45 16.90
C PHE A 591 -10.20 -14.34 17.36
N LEU A 592 -9.86 -14.34 18.65
CA LEU A 592 -8.80 -15.18 19.24
C LEU A 592 -8.99 -16.65 18.91
N SER A 593 -10.20 -17.18 19.12
CA SER A 593 -10.54 -18.58 18.82
C SER A 593 -10.30 -18.93 17.35
N SER A 594 -10.59 -17.98 16.46
CA SER A 594 -10.43 -18.17 15.01
C SER A 594 -8.96 -18.08 14.58
N VAL A 595 -8.15 -17.25 15.26
CA VAL A 595 -6.70 -17.20 15.09
C VAL A 595 -6.07 -18.51 15.55
N GLN A 596 -6.41 -18.99 16.75
CA GLN A 596 -5.91 -20.25 17.31
C GLN A 596 -6.30 -21.47 16.47
N ALA A 597 -7.55 -21.52 16.00
CA ALA A 597 -7.99 -22.55 15.07
C ALA A 597 -7.13 -22.53 13.79
N TYR A 598 -6.80 -21.35 13.27
CA TYR A 598 -5.94 -21.24 12.10
C TYR A 598 -4.49 -21.65 12.38
N GLU A 599 -3.94 -21.27 13.52
CA GLU A 599 -2.60 -21.72 13.96
C GLU A 599 -2.54 -23.25 14.05
N SER A 600 -3.56 -23.88 14.63
CA SER A 600 -3.65 -25.34 14.73
C SER A 600 -3.72 -26.01 13.36
N GLU A 601 -4.45 -25.43 12.40
CA GLU A 601 -4.53 -25.91 11.01
C GLU A 601 -3.15 -25.82 10.32
N ILE A 602 -2.44 -24.69 10.48
CA ILE A 602 -1.11 -24.48 9.90
C ILE A 602 -0.08 -25.42 10.54
N ALA A 603 -0.15 -25.63 11.86
CA ALA A 603 0.72 -26.55 12.57
C ALA A 603 0.48 -28.01 12.15
N ALA A 604 -0.79 -28.42 11.94
CA ALA A 604 -1.14 -29.76 11.47
C ALA A 604 -0.55 -30.08 10.09
N ASN A 605 -0.36 -29.07 9.23
CA ASN A 605 0.28 -29.24 7.92
C ASN A 605 1.80 -29.52 7.99
N ALA A 606 2.45 -29.26 9.13
CA ALA A 606 3.89 -29.44 9.33
C ALA A 606 4.21 -30.74 10.10
N ALA A 607 3.79 -31.88 9.57
CA ALA A 607 4.13 -33.17 10.16
C ALA A 607 5.67 -33.38 10.16
N PRO A 608 6.29 -33.68 11.32
CA PRO A 608 7.73 -33.93 11.38
C PRO A 608 8.10 -35.15 10.52
N PRO A 609 9.33 -35.20 9.97
CA PRO A 609 9.82 -36.39 9.27
C PRO A 609 9.83 -37.57 10.24
N THR A 610 9.38 -38.74 9.77
CA THR A 610 9.35 -39.94 10.62
C THR A 610 10.80 -40.42 10.86
N PRO A 611 11.08 -41.13 11.97
CA PRO A 611 12.40 -41.69 12.23
C PRO A 611 12.90 -42.55 11.06
N ASP A 612 12.00 -43.30 10.42
CA ASP A 612 12.32 -44.16 9.28
C ASP A 612 12.76 -43.33 8.06
N GLU A 613 12.05 -42.26 7.73
CA GLU A 613 12.44 -41.33 6.64
C GLU A 613 13.80 -40.69 6.92
N LEU A 614 14.08 -40.35 8.17
CA LEU A 614 15.35 -39.77 8.56
C LEU A 614 16.49 -40.81 8.42
N THR A 615 16.26 -42.05 8.85
CA THR A 615 17.26 -43.13 8.67
C THR A 615 17.49 -43.46 7.20
N ALA A 616 16.44 -43.46 6.36
CA ALA A 616 16.56 -43.65 4.92
C ALA A 616 17.35 -42.50 4.25
N ALA A 617 17.11 -41.25 4.67
CA ALA A 617 17.85 -40.09 4.17
C ALA A 617 19.34 -40.13 4.58
N LEU A 618 19.63 -40.57 5.81
CA LEU A 618 20.99 -40.80 6.32
C LEU A 618 21.71 -41.92 5.56
N LYS A 619 21.00 -43.00 5.22
CA LYS A 619 21.51 -44.09 4.37
C LYS A 619 21.80 -43.66 2.91
N GLY A 620 21.42 -42.44 2.53
CA GLY A 620 21.70 -41.89 1.21
C GLY A 620 20.67 -42.26 0.15
N GLU A 621 19.48 -42.72 0.55
CA GLU A 621 18.40 -42.94 -0.40
C GLU A 621 17.93 -41.59 -0.96
N ASN A 622 18.16 -41.39 -2.27
CA ASN A 622 17.90 -40.10 -2.93
C ASN A 622 16.45 -39.61 -2.72
N GLY A 623 15.47 -40.52 -2.74
CA GLY A 623 14.06 -40.19 -2.52
C GLY A 623 13.76 -39.76 -1.07
N ALA A 624 14.39 -40.40 -0.09
CA ALA A 624 14.21 -40.03 1.31
C ALA A 624 14.79 -38.64 1.61
N ARG A 625 15.94 -38.30 1.02
CA ARG A 625 16.54 -36.95 1.16
C ARG A 625 15.65 -35.84 0.62
N THR A 626 15.01 -36.05 -0.53
CA THR A 626 14.08 -35.06 -1.09
C THR A 626 12.83 -34.90 -0.23
N ILE A 627 12.28 -36.00 0.30
CA ILE A 627 11.11 -35.96 1.19
C ILE A 627 11.43 -35.21 2.49
N VAL A 628 12.58 -35.51 3.12
CA VAL A 628 13.01 -34.81 4.34
C VAL A 628 13.25 -33.32 4.06
N ALA A 629 13.89 -32.97 2.94
CA ALA A 629 14.11 -31.58 2.57
C ALA A 629 12.80 -30.81 2.32
N GLU A 630 11.80 -31.45 1.71
CA GLU A 630 10.48 -30.86 1.50
C GLU A 630 9.73 -30.66 2.82
N LYS A 631 9.73 -31.65 3.73
CA LYS A 631 9.12 -31.52 5.06
C LYS A 631 9.80 -30.44 5.89
N GLU A 632 11.13 -30.36 5.86
CA GLU A 632 11.88 -29.29 6.53
C GLU A 632 11.54 -27.91 5.99
N LEU A 633 11.38 -27.80 4.67
CA LEU A 633 10.96 -26.58 4.04
C LEU A 633 9.53 -26.18 4.47
N VAL A 634 8.60 -27.14 4.52
CA VAL A 634 7.22 -26.89 4.97
C VAL A 634 7.24 -26.42 6.43
N ARG A 635 8.08 -27.04 7.28
CA ARG A 635 8.28 -26.62 8.68
C ARG A 635 8.77 -25.18 8.78
N VAL A 636 9.74 -24.78 7.96
CA VAL A 636 10.23 -23.38 7.93
C VAL A 636 9.15 -22.41 7.45
N GLU A 637 8.32 -22.81 6.47
CA GLU A 637 7.20 -21.98 6.01
C GLU A 637 6.08 -21.88 7.05
N THR A 638 5.76 -22.98 7.74
CA THR A 638 4.82 -23.00 8.86
C THR A 638 5.30 -22.12 9.99
N ALA A 639 6.57 -22.20 10.40
CA ALA A 639 7.14 -21.31 11.41
C ALA A 639 6.97 -19.83 11.04
N LYS A 640 7.33 -19.46 9.80
CA LYS A 640 7.12 -18.08 9.29
C LYS A 640 5.65 -17.67 9.22
N SER A 641 4.75 -18.62 9.03
CA SER A 641 3.32 -18.38 8.99
C SER A 641 2.77 -18.11 10.39
N LEU A 642 3.22 -18.87 11.39
CA LEU A 642 2.91 -18.65 12.80
C LEU A 642 3.48 -17.31 13.29
N ASP A 643 4.68 -16.91 12.85
CA ASP A 643 5.26 -15.60 13.15
C ASP A 643 4.38 -14.43 12.67
N VAL A 644 3.53 -14.63 11.66
CA VAL A 644 2.58 -13.62 11.17
C VAL A 644 1.33 -13.51 12.05
N LEU A 645 0.84 -14.64 12.60
CA LEU A 645 -0.37 -14.70 13.44
C LEU A 645 -0.08 -14.31 14.89
N LYS A 646 1.07 -14.73 15.40
CA LYS A 646 1.46 -14.62 16.80
C LYS A 646 1.35 -13.20 17.39
N PRO A 647 1.78 -12.11 16.73
CA PRO A 647 1.63 -10.77 17.30
C PRO A 647 0.18 -10.37 17.57
N LEU A 648 -0.77 -10.81 16.73
CA LEU A 648 -2.19 -10.57 16.94
C LEU A 648 -2.75 -11.47 18.05
N GLU A 649 -2.35 -12.75 18.07
CA GLU A 649 -2.73 -13.68 19.14
C GLU A 649 -2.27 -13.19 20.52
N ASP A 650 -1.01 -12.76 20.63
CA ASP A 650 -0.41 -12.19 21.82
C ASP A 650 -1.14 -10.92 22.26
N ALA A 651 -1.44 -10.00 21.33
CA ALA A 651 -2.20 -8.78 21.63
C ALA A 651 -3.61 -9.09 22.16
N LEU A 652 -4.31 -10.06 21.56
CA LEU A 652 -5.63 -10.51 22.01
C LEU A 652 -5.56 -11.13 23.41
N LYS A 653 -4.61 -12.04 23.68
CA LYS A 653 -4.43 -12.66 24.99
C LYS A 653 -4.08 -11.64 26.08
N VAL A 654 -3.12 -10.75 25.81
CA VAL A 654 -2.70 -9.70 26.74
C VAL A 654 -3.85 -8.73 27.02
N GLY A 655 -4.56 -8.31 25.97
CA GLY A 655 -5.71 -7.42 26.09
C GLY A 655 -6.87 -8.04 26.89
N LEU A 656 -7.21 -9.31 26.63
CA LEU A 656 -8.23 -10.04 27.39
C LEU A 656 -7.81 -10.23 28.86
N GLY A 657 -6.57 -10.64 29.10
CA GLY A 657 -6.04 -10.81 30.46
C GLY A 657 -6.08 -9.53 31.28
N ARG A 658 -5.80 -8.37 30.65
CA ARG A 658 -5.94 -7.05 31.27
C ARG A 658 -7.37 -6.76 31.72
N VAL A 659 -8.36 -6.99 30.85
CA VAL A 659 -9.78 -6.76 31.19
C VAL A 659 -10.22 -7.71 32.32
N ILE A 660 -9.86 -8.99 32.25
CA ILE A 660 -10.21 -9.98 33.27
C ILE A 660 -9.58 -9.64 34.62
N ARG A 661 -8.29 -9.26 34.67
CA ARG A 661 -7.64 -8.84 35.92
C ARG A 661 -8.31 -7.60 36.54
N THR A 662 -8.80 -6.69 35.70
CA THR A 662 -9.41 -5.44 36.16
C THR A 662 -10.86 -5.62 36.62
N PHE A 663 -11.64 -6.44 35.91
CA PHE A 663 -13.07 -6.61 36.15
C PHE A 663 -13.45 -7.95 36.79
N GLY A 664 -12.51 -8.88 37.03
CA GLY A 664 -12.72 -10.29 37.44
C GLY A 664 -14.05 -10.59 38.13
N ASP A 665 -14.19 -10.20 39.39
CA ASP A 665 -15.41 -10.48 40.18
C ASP A 665 -16.66 -9.78 39.64
N LYS A 666 -16.48 -8.61 39.03
CA LYS A 666 -17.55 -7.81 38.40
C LYS A 666 -18.01 -8.42 37.07
N LEU A 667 -17.24 -9.33 36.46
CA LEU A 667 -17.65 -9.97 35.21
C LEU A 667 -18.92 -10.82 35.39
N GLN A 668 -19.16 -11.33 36.59
CA GLN A 668 -20.38 -12.09 36.92
C GLN A 668 -21.67 -11.28 36.78
N ALA A 669 -21.58 -9.94 36.81
CA ALA A 669 -22.73 -9.06 36.63
C ALA A 669 -23.17 -8.95 35.15
N PHE A 670 -22.30 -9.32 34.21
CA PHE A 670 -22.60 -9.27 32.78
C PHE A 670 -23.19 -10.59 32.29
N LYS A 671 -24.12 -10.50 31.34
CA LYS A 671 -24.69 -11.66 30.66
C LYS A 671 -23.86 -11.97 29.42
N PHE A 672 -23.18 -13.11 29.42
CA PHE A 672 -22.43 -13.61 28.27
C PHE A 672 -23.16 -14.79 27.61
N PRO A 673 -23.03 -14.96 26.28
CA PRO A 673 -23.37 -16.22 25.64
C PRO A 673 -22.62 -17.39 26.28
N PRO A 674 -23.22 -18.60 26.41
CA PRO A 674 -22.60 -19.73 27.12
C PRO A 674 -21.20 -20.10 26.60
N ARG A 675 -21.00 -20.01 25.27
CA ARG A 675 -19.70 -20.26 24.64
C ARG A 675 -18.65 -19.26 25.10
N THR A 676 -18.98 -17.98 25.11
CA THR A 676 -18.10 -16.89 25.55
C THR A 676 -17.77 -17.01 27.03
N ALA A 677 -18.76 -17.36 27.86
CA ALA A 677 -18.56 -17.59 29.29
C ALA A 677 -17.59 -18.75 29.57
N ALA A 678 -17.72 -19.88 28.87
CA ALA A 678 -16.80 -21.01 29.00
C ALA A 678 -15.35 -20.64 28.62
N GLN A 679 -15.18 -19.89 27.53
CA GLN A 679 -13.85 -19.42 27.09
C GLN A 679 -13.23 -18.41 28.07
N LEU A 680 -14.05 -17.51 28.64
CA LEU A 680 -13.59 -16.61 29.69
C LEU A 680 -13.15 -17.38 30.93
N GLN A 681 -13.90 -18.40 31.33
CA GLN A 681 -13.54 -19.24 32.47
C GLN A 681 -12.22 -19.97 32.23
N GLU A 682 -12.01 -20.56 31.05
CA GLU A 682 -10.74 -21.21 30.69
C GLU A 682 -9.56 -20.23 30.77
N LEU A 683 -9.74 -18.99 30.29
CA LEU A 683 -8.70 -17.96 30.41
C LEU A 683 -8.44 -17.57 31.87
N VAL A 684 -9.49 -17.40 32.68
CA VAL A 684 -9.39 -17.11 34.12
C VAL A 684 -8.60 -18.24 34.81
N ASP A 685 -8.95 -19.49 34.57
CA ASP A 685 -8.29 -20.66 35.15
C ASP A 685 -6.82 -20.72 34.73
N SER A 686 -6.54 -20.48 33.43
CA SER A 686 -5.16 -20.44 32.91
C SER A 686 -4.29 -19.35 33.55
N MET A 687 -4.89 -18.21 33.92
CA MET A 687 -4.19 -17.11 34.59
C MET A 687 -3.95 -17.35 36.07
N HIS A 688 -4.73 -18.21 36.74
CA HIS A 688 -4.46 -18.60 38.13
C HIS A 688 -3.30 -19.59 38.24
N HIS A 689 -3.00 -20.30 37.16
CA HIS A 689 -1.88 -21.24 37.09
C HIS A 689 -0.54 -20.60 36.73
N GLN A 690 -0.56 -19.36 36.22
CA GLN A 690 0.64 -18.55 35.93
C GLN A 690 0.98 -17.66 37.12
#